data_AF-A0A085WS02-F1
#
_entry.id   AF-A0A085WS02-F1
#
_cell.length_a   1.000
_cell.length_b   1.000
_cell.length_c   1.000
_cell.angle_alpha   90.00
_cell.angle_beta   90.00
_cell.angle_gamma   90.00
#
_symmetry.space_group_name_H-M   'P 1'
#
loop_
_entity.id
_entity.type
_entity.pdbx_description
1 polymer ?
#
loop_
_entity_poly.entity_id
_entity_poly.type
_entity_poly.pdbx_seq_one_letter_code
_entity_poly.pdbx_strand_id
1 'polypeptide(L)'
;MKVLKSVQEITRAAEASELREVLIQGVDLTGYSFATNPLVRVRFENVRLRGASFFEAQLVEVSFQGVDLREADFSRCLLNSVSMAGEGTRRVDASGARFTEVDLSGARLGAACLAGAHLERALLTDADLSRSDLTGAFLSGADLSGALLAEIQAEGADFRGAVLHGAVLEKGRFAKACFAEALLTACNVKGAVFEGADLEGAHLKQTALATAAVLPTRLAGARLARLKLTRVSWAGAQLAGADLSGADLRDAVLEKADLSGAVLDEAELGGARLDGANLSGASARKARFEKASLQRAELKGADAAGANFQGATLTGAVLEGCLLEAADLRQAKLEGVKLSKLALPKANLHGLDLRGVELSGSDLAGAVLSGARLEGAHLEETLLSEAALDGAQLSGASLKGALLEGANLRGAVLEKANLEDAQLAGAVLAGARLVDARLVGADMDGAELEGTLLQGADLTRCSMVGVRAVRQDFSRCALTDVDLSKAELTGANFSAVSGKQANFAGANLTDARLREAHLRSADFSKAKLERTDLSQADLWQAHFRQAVALKASFARCRLDQAQFVQADLRGANLSHIQAPGADFSHAKLDTADFTSANLKGGRLHRITEAGTRWAQAVLTDVERTDSSLAAAEDFKPGGSG
;
A
#
# COMPACT_ATOMS: atom_id res chain seq x y z
N MET A 1 50.65 -10.78 55.28
CA MET A 1 50.99 -11.86 54.34
C MET A 1 52.43 -12.26 54.53
N LYS A 2 52.72 -13.57 54.60
CA LYS A 2 54.08 -14.10 54.63
C LYS A 2 54.70 -13.97 53.23
N VAL A 3 55.92 -13.44 53.13
CA VAL A 3 56.61 -13.24 51.83
C VAL A 3 57.49 -14.46 51.55
N LEU A 4 57.26 -15.13 50.42
CA LEU A 4 58.05 -16.26 49.94
C LEU A 4 58.94 -15.75 48.78
N LYS A 5 60.26 -15.91 48.92
CA LYS A 5 61.26 -15.34 47.99
C LYS A 5 62.18 -16.40 47.37
N SER A 6 61.95 -17.68 47.64
CA SER A 6 62.72 -18.78 47.04
C SER A 6 61.82 -19.96 46.65
N VAL A 7 62.24 -20.72 45.65
CA VAL A 7 61.52 -21.93 45.20
C VAL A 7 61.33 -22.92 46.36
N GLN A 8 62.35 -23.11 47.21
CA GLN A 8 62.27 -24.03 48.36
C GLN A 8 61.19 -23.63 49.39
N GLU A 9 61.04 -22.33 49.68
CA GLU A 9 59.99 -21.84 50.58
C GLU A 9 58.59 -22.08 50.01
N ILE A 10 58.45 -21.93 48.69
CA ILE A 10 57.20 -22.10 47.95
C ILE A 10 56.84 -23.58 47.86
N THR A 11 57.80 -24.47 47.59
CA THR A 11 57.60 -25.92 47.57
C THR A 11 57.19 -26.46 48.93
N ARG A 12 57.84 -26.05 50.01
CA ARG A 12 57.43 -26.46 51.37
C ARG A 12 56.03 -25.96 51.71
N ALA A 13 55.70 -24.72 51.34
CA ALA A 13 54.36 -24.18 51.57
C ALA A 13 53.29 -24.90 50.74
N ALA A 14 53.60 -25.28 49.50
CA ALA A 14 52.71 -26.08 48.64
C ALA A 14 52.50 -27.50 49.20
N GLU A 15 53.57 -28.22 49.53
CA GLU A 15 53.51 -29.57 50.13
C GLU A 15 52.70 -29.60 51.43
N ALA A 16 52.75 -28.52 52.22
CA ALA A 16 52.00 -28.37 53.46
C ALA A 16 50.55 -27.84 53.25
N SER A 17 50.13 -27.56 52.02
CA SER A 17 48.86 -26.88 51.71
C SER A 17 48.70 -25.52 52.42
N GLU A 18 49.81 -24.82 52.66
CA GLU A 18 49.90 -23.53 53.34
C GLU A 18 49.99 -22.33 52.38
N LEU A 19 49.63 -22.49 51.10
CA LEU A 19 49.56 -21.37 50.15
C LEU A 19 48.32 -20.50 50.40
N ARG A 20 48.25 -19.93 51.61
CA ARG A 20 47.17 -19.06 52.09
C ARG A 20 47.71 -17.75 52.66
N GLU A 21 47.21 -16.62 52.18
CA GLU A 21 47.62 -15.28 52.61
C GLU A 21 49.14 -15.03 52.47
N VAL A 22 49.70 -15.46 51.34
CA VAL A 22 51.13 -15.36 51.02
C VAL A 22 51.41 -14.43 49.84
N LEU A 23 52.54 -13.72 49.91
CA LEU A 23 53.09 -12.91 48.82
C LEU A 23 54.28 -13.68 48.23
N ILE A 24 54.20 -14.09 46.97
CA ILE A 24 55.31 -14.68 46.22
C ILE A 24 55.91 -13.58 45.36
N GLN A 25 57.17 -13.21 45.62
CA GLN A 25 57.75 -12.01 45.02
C GLN A 25 59.15 -12.25 44.44
N GLY A 26 59.35 -11.88 43.18
CA GLY A 26 60.68 -11.85 42.55
C GLY A 26 61.32 -13.21 42.30
N VAL A 27 60.52 -14.28 42.19
CA VAL A 27 61.01 -15.66 42.03
C VAL A 27 60.84 -16.14 40.59
N ASP A 28 61.77 -16.95 40.10
CA ASP A 28 61.59 -17.71 38.85
C ASP A 28 61.03 -19.10 39.17
N LEU A 29 59.79 -19.33 38.71
CA LEU A 29 58.99 -20.54 38.86
C LEU A 29 58.62 -21.11 37.47
N THR A 30 59.46 -20.89 36.48
CA THR A 30 59.27 -21.46 35.14
C THR A 30 59.11 -22.99 35.22
N GLY A 31 58.02 -23.52 34.65
CA GLY A 31 57.68 -24.94 34.65
C GLY A 31 57.21 -25.51 36.00
N TYR A 32 56.99 -24.67 37.01
CA TYR A 32 56.60 -25.12 38.35
C TYR A 32 55.16 -25.64 38.37
N SER A 33 54.90 -26.71 39.15
CA SER A 33 53.55 -27.28 39.29
C SER A 33 52.93 -26.91 40.64
N PHE A 34 51.80 -26.20 40.56
CA PHE A 34 50.83 -25.95 41.61
C PHE A 34 49.61 -26.88 41.49
N ALA A 35 49.67 -27.92 40.64
CA ALA A 35 48.53 -28.79 40.36
C ALA A 35 47.85 -29.27 41.65
N THR A 36 46.51 -29.27 41.66
CA THR A 36 45.64 -29.66 42.80
C THR A 36 45.75 -28.84 44.09
N ASN A 37 46.67 -27.87 44.18
CA ASN A 37 46.85 -27.09 45.40
C ASN A 37 45.78 -25.98 45.54
N PRO A 38 45.22 -25.75 46.74
CA PRO A 38 44.42 -24.57 47.00
C PRO A 38 45.33 -23.35 47.24
N LEU A 39 45.18 -22.33 46.41
CA LEU A 39 45.81 -21.02 46.57
C LEU A 39 44.72 -20.03 47.02
N VAL A 40 44.82 -19.55 48.26
CA VAL A 40 43.82 -18.64 48.84
C VAL A 40 44.49 -17.33 49.26
N ARG A 41 44.08 -16.18 48.72
CA ARG A 41 44.70 -14.88 49.03
C ARG A 41 46.20 -14.83 48.72
N VAL A 42 46.61 -15.45 47.61
CA VAL A 42 48.00 -15.47 47.15
C VAL A 42 48.24 -14.29 46.20
N ARG A 43 49.28 -13.50 46.44
CA ARG A 43 49.71 -12.47 45.46
C ARG A 43 51.03 -12.87 44.85
N PHE A 44 51.11 -12.88 43.53
CA PHE A 44 52.34 -13.03 42.76
C PHE A 44 52.78 -11.66 42.25
N GLU A 45 53.97 -11.21 42.62
CA GLU A 45 54.52 -9.92 42.20
C GLU A 45 55.89 -10.11 41.54
N ASN A 46 56.02 -9.71 40.27
CA ASN A 46 57.28 -9.79 39.51
C ASN A 46 57.88 -11.22 39.46
N VAL A 47 57.03 -12.22 39.25
CA VAL A 47 57.39 -13.65 39.24
C VAL A 47 57.40 -14.18 37.80
N ARG A 48 58.30 -15.10 37.46
CA ARG A 48 58.22 -15.84 36.18
C ARG A 48 57.50 -17.16 36.40
N LEU A 49 56.38 -17.37 35.74
CA LEU A 49 55.54 -18.58 35.81
C LEU A 49 55.35 -19.21 34.42
N ARG A 50 56.28 -18.97 33.51
CA ARG A 50 56.18 -19.49 32.15
C ARG A 50 56.13 -21.02 32.18
N GLY A 51 55.12 -21.63 31.54
CA GLY A 51 54.95 -23.09 31.54
C GLY A 51 54.54 -23.69 32.89
N ALA A 52 54.19 -22.88 33.89
CA ALA A 52 53.74 -23.39 35.18
C ALA A 52 52.37 -24.08 35.05
N SER A 53 52.16 -25.20 35.75
CA SER A 53 50.88 -25.91 35.75
C SER A 53 50.12 -25.65 37.04
N PHE A 54 48.88 -25.21 36.90
CA PHE A 54 47.86 -25.07 37.93
C PHE A 54 46.76 -26.13 37.74
N PHE A 55 46.98 -27.17 36.93
CA PHE A 55 45.97 -28.19 36.61
C PHE A 55 45.12 -28.62 37.82
N GLU A 56 43.79 -28.50 37.72
CA GLU A 56 42.81 -28.81 38.79
C GLU A 56 43.02 -28.06 40.13
N ALA A 57 43.79 -26.97 40.16
CA ALA A 57 43.98 -26.14 41.35
C ALA A 57 42.76 -25.26 41.65
N GLN A 58 42.63 -24.85 42.91
CA GLN A 58 41.61 -23.90 43.36
C GLN A 58 42.29 -22.58 43.70
N LEU A 59 41.99 -21.53 42.94
CA LEU A 59 42.54 -20.19 43.13
C LEU A 59 41.42 -19.28 43.62
N VAL A 60 41.53 -18.79 44.84
CA VAL A 60 40.54 -17.90 45.48
C VAL A 60 41.26 -16.62 45.91
N GLU A 61 40.80 -15.45 45.45
CA GLU A 61 41.41 -14.14 45.76
C GLU A 61 42.91 -14.09 45.39
N VAL A 62 43.29 -14.64 44.22
CA VAL A 62 44.69 -14.67 43.74
C VAL A 62 44.94 -13.53 42.77
N SER A 63 46.05 -12.80 42.92
CA SER A 63 46.43 -11.73 41.98
C SER A 63 47.80 -11.97 41.36
N PHE A 64 47.92 -11.72 40.06
CA PHE A 64 49.18 -11.75 39.32
C PHE A 64 49.51 -10.32 38.88
N GLN A 65 50.65 -9.78 39.33
CA GLN A 65 51.12 -8.43 38.98
C GLN A 65 52.59 -8.47 38.50
N GLY A 66 52.85 -8.09 37.26
CA GLY A 66 54.18 -8.14 36.64
C GLY A 66 54.71 -9.57 36.43
N VAL A 67 53.81 -10.53 36.23
CA VAL A 67 54.06 -11.96 36.11
C VAL A 67 54.09 -12.41 34.64
N ASP A 68 55.06 -13.26 34.32
CA ASP A 68 55.09 -13.97 33.03
C ASP A 68 54.33 -15.31 33.13
N LEU A 69 53.11 -15.37 32.61
CA LEU A 69 52.24 -16.56 32.61
C LEU A 69 52.21 -17.28 31.24
N ARG A 70 53.15 -16.99 30.33
CA ARG A 70 53.12 -17.58 28.99
C ARG A 70 53.18 -19.09 29.08
N GLU A 71 52.38 -19.79 28.27
CA GLU A 71 52.35 -21.26 28.24
C GLU A 71 51.94 -21.91 29.58
N ALA A 72 51.43 -21.16 30.56
CA ALA A 72 50.92 -21.71 31.80
C ALA A 72 49.62 -22.51 31.56
N ASP A 73 49.40 -23.53 32.36
CA ASP A 73 48.27 -24.45 32.27
C ASP A 73 47.33 -24.24 33.46
N PHE A 74 46.15 -23.68 33.22
CA PHE A 74 45.05 -23.54 34.17
C PHE A 74 43.89 -24.50 33.86
N SER A 75 44.12 -25.56 33.10
CA SER A 75 43.05 -26.48 32.70
C SER A 75 42.31 -27.03 33.92
N ARG A 76 40.98 -27.01 33.85
CA ARG A 76 40.06 -27.48 34.92
C ARG A 76 40.26 -26.80 36.29
N CYS A 77 40.87 -25.62 36.35
CA CYS A 77 40.95 -24.85 37.59
C CYS A 77 39.58 -24.32 38.02
N LEU A 78 39.44 -24.08 39.33
CA LEU A 78 38.40 -23.21 39.88
C LEU A 78 39.04 -21.87 40.24
N LEU A 79 38.69 -20.82 39.50
CA LEU A 79 39.20 -19.46 39.67
C LEU A 79 38.06 -18.57 40.16
N ASN A 80 38.18 -18.08 41.39
CA ASN A 80 37.22 -17.18 42.01
C ASN A 80 37.93 -15.91 42.49
N SER A 81 37.48 -14.74 42.01
CA SER A 81 38.07 -13.45 42.36
C SER A 81 39.57 -13.39 42.05
N VAL A 82 39.95 -13.91 40.87
CA VAL A 82 41.34 -13.92 40.38
C VAL A 82 41.56 -12.77 39.42
N SER A 83 42.70 -12.08 39.53
CA SER A 83 43.07 -10.99 38.61
C SER A 83 44.34 -11.34 37.85
N MET A 84 44.26 -11.29 36.52
CA MET A 84 45.37 -11.49 35.58
C MET A 84 45.54 -10.31 34.62
N ALA A 85 45.09 -9.12 35.01
CA ALA A 85 45.04 -7.94 34.16
C ALA A 85 46.44 -7.48 33.74
N GLY A 86 46.66 -7.25 32.43
CA GLY A 86 47.91 -6.72 31.88
C GLY A 86 49.10 -7.68 31.84
N GLU A 87 48.91 -8.94 32.21
CA GLU A 87 49.99 -9.93 32.34
C GLU A 87 50.35 -10.66 31.04
N GLY A 88 51.52 -11.30 31.03
CA GLY A 88 51.98 -12.11 29.90
C GLY A 88 51.24 -13.45 29.80
N THR A 89 49.97 -13.48 29.38
CA THR A 89 49.10 -14.69 29.37
C THR A 89 48.94 -15.34 28.00
N ARG A 90 49.86 -15.06 27.06
CA ARG A 90 49.79 -15.58 25.69
C ARG A 90 49.97 -17.10 25.69
N ARG A 91 49.13 -17.83 24.94
CA ARG A 91 49.15 -19.31 24.84
C ARG A 91 48.92 -20.06 26.16
N VAL A 92 48.15 -19.48 27.08
CA VAL A 92 47.67 -20.22 28.25
C VAL A 92 46.67 -21.30 27.81
N ASP A 93 46.73 -22.48 28.42
CA ASP A 93 45.65 -23.48 28.32
C ASP A 93 44.79 -23.38 29.57
N ALA A 94 43.54 -22.97 29.42
CA ALA A 94 42.55 -22.90 30.50
C ALA A 94 41.26 -23.63 30.08
N SER A 95 41.41 -24.69 29.30
CA SER A 95 40.31 -25.49 28.81
C SER A 95 39.47 -26.06 29.96
N GLY A 96 38.16 -25.86 29.90
CA GLY A 96 37.21 -26.30 30.94
C GLY A 96 37.40 -25.66 32.32
N ALA A 97 38.22 -24.61 32.46
CA ALA A 97 38.36 -23.89 33.72
C ALA A 97 37.08 -23.11 34.04
N ARG A 98 36.79 -22.96 35.34
CA ARG A 98 35.66 -22.15 35.82
C ARG A 98 36.14 -20.84 36.38
N PHE A 99 35.79 -19.76 35.69
CA PHE A 99 36.06 -18.38 36.03
C PHE A 99 34.77 -17.74 36.52
N THR A 100 34.58 -17.71 37.84
CA THR A 100 33.43 -17.01 38.44
C THR A 100 33.88 -15.63 38.90
N GLU A 101 33.27 -14.57 38.35
CA GLU A 101 33.55 -13.17 38.70
C GLU A 101 35.04 -12.78 38.56
N VAL A 102 35.68 -13.23 37.47
CA VAL A 102 37.10 -12.96 37.19
C VAL A 102 37.24 -11.68 36.38
N ASP A 103 38.23 -10.86 36.77
CA ASP A 103 38.66 -9.68 36.03
C ASP A 103 39.88 -10.01 35.17
N LEU A 104 39.63 -10.11 33.87
CA LEU A 104 40.59 -10.32 32.79
C LEU A 104 40.71 -9.08 31.89
N SER A 105 40.34 -7.90 32.41
CA SER A 105 40.42 -6.66 31.63
C SER A 105 41.86 -6.39 31.17
N GLY A 106 42.04 -6.11 29.89
CA GLY A 106 43.36 -5.90 29.26
C GLY A 106 44.27 -7.13 29.24
N ALA A 107 43.78 -8.33 29.59
CA ALA A 107 44.58 -9.55 29.56
C ALA A 107 45.02 -9.91 28.13
N ARG A 108 46.25 -10.43 27.98
CA ARG A 108 46.83 -10.80 26.67
C ARG A 108 46.69 -12.30 26.39
N LEU A 109 45.44 -12.74 26.21
CA LEU A 109 45.01 -14.12 25.98
C LEU A 109 45.14 -14.59 24.51
N GLY A 110 45.96 -13.93 23.70
CA GLY A 110 46.12 -14.28 22.29
C GLY A 110 46.61 -15.73 22.12
N ALA A 111 45.96 -16.49 21.24
CA ALA A 111 46.19 -17.92 21.02
C ALA A 111 46.05 -18.80 22.28
N ALA A 112 45.29 -18.37 23.28
CA ALA A 112 44.92 -19.22 24.42
C ALA A 112 43.93 -20.32 24.02
N CYS A 113 43.96 -21.44 24.73
CA CYS A 113 42.94 -22.49 24.64
C CYS A 113 41.96 -22.33 25.80
N LEU A 114 40.74 -21.91 25.46
CA LEU A 114 39.62 -21.62 26.37
C LEU A 114 38.39 -22.47 26.00
N ALA A 115 38.60 -23.59 25.30
CA ALA A 115 37.52 -24.47 24.88
C ALA A 115 36.74 -24.99 26.11
N GLY A 116 35.41 -24.84 26.07
CA GLY A 116 34.53 -25.21 27.18
C GLY A 116 34.75 -24.43 28.49
N ALA A 117 35.52 -23.34 28.48
CA ALA A 117 35.73 -22.52 29.67
C ALA A 117 34.43 -21.85 30.10
N HIS A 118 34.21 -21.78 31.40
CA HIS A 118 33.09 -21.08 32.03
C HIS A 118 33.54 -19.67 32.41
N LEU A 119 33.15 -18.69 31.61
CA LEU A 119 33.49 -17.26 31.68
C LEU A 119 32.23 -16.41 31.91
N GLU A 120 31.18 -16.98 32.49
CA GLU A 120 29.92 -16.30 32.72
C GLU A 120 30.15 -15.05 33.59
N ARG A 121 29.68 -13.89 33.10
CA ARG A 121 29.83 -12.58 33.78
C ARG A 121 31.28 -12.15 34.02
N ALA A 122 32.25 -12.73 33.32
CA ALA A 122 33.65 -12.28 33.37
C ALA A 122 33.81 -10.85 32.80
N LEU A 123 34.75 -10.09 33.36
CA LEU A 123 35.17 -8.81 32.80
C LEU A 123 36.37 -9.07 31.87
N LEU A 124 36.17 -8.85 30.58
CA LEU A 124 37.12 -9.07 29.48
C LEU A 124 37.32 -7.77 28.69
N THR A 125 37.06 -6.62 29.32
CA THR A 125 37.16 -5.31 28.67
C THR A 125 38.58 -5.08 28.16
N ASP A 126 38.71 -4.68 26.89
CA ASP A 126 40.00 -4.47 26.19
C ASP A 126 40.96 -5.67 26.19
N ALA A 127 40.49 -6.89 26.50
CA ALA A 127 41.31 -8.08 26.46
C ALA A 127 41.68 -8.46 25.02
N ASP A 128 42.91 -8.94 24.81
CA ASP A 128 43.36 -9.48 23.53
C ASP A 128 43.18 -11.01 23.53
N LEU A 129 42.10 -11.48 22.93
CA LEU A 129 41.79 -12.89 22.71
C LEU A 129 42.13 -13.35 21.28
N SER A 130 42.88 -12.57 20.51
CA SER A 130 43.09 -12.85 19.09
C SER A 130 43.69 -14.25 18.86
N ARG A 131 43.11 -15.02 17.92
CA ARG A 131 43.50 -16.42 17.59
C ARG A 131 43.28 -17.45 18.71
N SER A 132 42.55 -17.11 19.77
CA SER A 132 42.18 -18.08 20.81
C SER A 132 41.13 -19.08 20.33
N ASP A 133 41.09 -20.22 21.02
CA ASP A 133 40.03 -21.23 20.88
C ASP A 133 39.06 -21.12 22.06
N LEU A 134 37.84 -20.68 21.77
CA LEU A 134 36.67 -20.52 22.64
C LEU A 134 35.56 -21.51 22.28
N THR A 135 35.88 -22.60 21.56
CA THR A 135 34.87 -23.58 21.14
C THR A 135 34.08 -24.12 22.34
N GLY A 136 32.76 -23.96 22.30
CA GLY A 136 31.84 -24.37 23.38
C GLY A 136 32.01 -23.62 24.71
N ALA A 137 32.72 -22.49 24.75
CA ALA A 137 32.88 -21.70 25.96
C ALA A 137 31.57 -21.01 26.38
N PHE A 138 31.37 -20.82 27.68
CA PHE A 138 30.21 -20.15 28.27
C PHE A 138 30.57 -18.72 28.66
N LEU A 139 30.13 -17.73 27.89
CA LEU A 139 30.37 -16.30 28.10
C LEU A 139 29.08 -15.52 28.39
N SER A 140 28.05 -16.19 28.90
CA SER A 140 26.76 -15.53 29.15
C SER A 140 26.92 -14.36 30.12
N GLY A 141 26.47 -13.18 29.71
CA GLY A 141 26.58 -11.92 30.48
C GLY A 141 27.99 -11.38 30.66
N ALA A 142 29.00 -11.91 29.98
CA ALA A 142 30.37 -11.39 30.04
C ALA A 142 30.49 -10.00 29.39
N ASP A 143 31.40 -9.16 29.89
CA ASP A 143 31.71 -7.86 29.29
C ASP A 143 33.00 -7.94 28.48
N LEU A 144 32.88 -8.01 27.16
CA LEU A 144 33.96 -8.01 26.17
C LEU A 144 34.08 -6.66 25.45
N SER A 145 33.67 -5.56 26.09
CA SER A 145 33.77 -4.23 25.47
C SER A 145 35.22 -3.92 25.07
N GLY A 146 35.44 -3.51 23.82
CA GLY A 146 36.77 -3.22 23.27
C GLY A 146 37.68 -4.44 23.05
N ALA A 147 37.23 -5.65 23.37
CA ALA A 147 38.05 -6.85 23.25
C ALA A 147 38.46 -7.16 21.80
N LEU A 148 39.69 -7.65 21.62
CA LEU A 148 40.19 -8.14 20.34
C LEU A 148 39.90 -9.64 20.22
N LEU A 149 38.90 -9.98 19.41
CA LEU A 149 38.43 -11.33 19.10
C LEU A 149 38.79 -11.72 17.65
N ALA A 150 39.89 -11.17 17.13
CA ALA A 150 40.27 -11.41 15.73
C ALA A 150 40.75 -12.86 15.53
N GLU A 151 40.30 -13.51 14.45
CA GLU A 151 40.70 -14.87 14.05
C GLU A 151 40.43 -15.96 15.12
N ILE A 152 39.48 -15.76 16.04
CA ILE A 152 39.15 -16.76 17.07
C ILE A 152 38.34 -17.94 16.50
N GLN A 153 38.37 -19.06 17.22
CA GLN A 153 37.41 -20.17 17.05
C GLN A 153 36.43 -20.13 18.21
N ALA A 154 35.13 -20.01 17.97
CA ALA A 154 34.09 -19.92 19.00
C ALA A 154 32.85 -20.71 18.56
N GLU A 155 33.06 -21.86 17.93
CA GLU A 155 31.96 -22.72 17.49
C GLU A 155 31.16 -23.21 18.71
N GLY A 156 29.85 -23.03 18.68
CA GLY A 156 28.94 -23.43 19.78
C GLY A 156 29.12 -22.65 21.08
N ALA A 157 29.87 -21.55 21.11
CA ALA A 157 30.04 -20.73 22.30
C ALA A 157 28.76 -19.97 22.68
N ASP A 158 28.54 -19.75 23.97
CA ASP A 158 27.36 -19.08 24.53
C ASP A 158 27.69 -17.64 24.94
N PHE A 159 27.29 -16.67 24.12
CA PHE A 159 27.42 -15.23 24.36
C PHE A 159 26.09 -14.59 24.81
N ARG A 160 25.12 -15.35 25.34
CA ARG A 160 23.81 -14.79 25.71
C ARG A 160 23.93 -13.60 26.66
N GLY A 161 23.34 -12.47 26.28
CA GLY A 161 23.39 -11.22 27.05
C GLY A 161 24.79 -10.62 27.23
N ALA A 162 25.81 -11.11 26.52
CA ALA A 162 27.16 -10.58 26.61
C ALA A 162 27.25 -9.17 26.01
N VAL A 163 28.15 -8.34 26.54
CA VAL A 163 28.40 -6.97 26.05
C VAL A 163 29.65 -6.98 25.19
N LEU A 164 29.52 -6.66 23.90
CA LEU A 164 30.64 -6.67 22.94
C LEU A 164 30.89 -5.28 22.34
N HIS A 165 30.55 -4.21 23.07
CA HIS A 165 30.64 -2.85 22.54
C HIS A 165 32.04 -2.52 22.01
N GLY A 166 32.15 -2.17 20.72
CA GLY A 166 33.45 -1.83 20.11
C GLY A 166 34.41 -3.01 19.90
N ALA A 167 33.99 -4.24 20.18
CA ALA A 167 34.85 -5.42 20.04
C ALA A 167 35.23 -5.69 18.57
N VAL A 168 36.42 -6.25 18.36
CA VAL A 168 36.97 -6.58 17.04
C VAL A 168 36.88 -8.08 16.78
N LEU A 169 35.88 -8.53 16.04
CA LEU A 169 35.60 -9.93 15.71
C LEU A 169 36.13 -10.34 14.32
N GLU A 170 37.07 -9.57 13.74
CA GLU A 170 37.54 -9.77 12.37
C GLU A 170 38.00 -11.22 12.12
N LYS A 171 37.44 -11.87 11.09
CA LYS A 171 37.73 -13.28 10.71
C LYS A 171 37.50 -14.33 11.80
N GLY A 172 36.79 -14.00 12.89
CA GLY A 172 36.40 -14.97 13.91
C GLY A 172 35.38 -15.98 13.38
N ARG A 173 35.38 -17.20 13.92
CA ARG A 173 34.45 -18.27 13.58
C ARG A 173 33.49 -18.52 14.73
N PHE A 174 32.21 -18.20 14.53
CA PHE A 174 31.14 -18.26 15.53
C PHE A 174 30.01 -19.19 15.10
N ALA A 175 30.34 -20.28 14.39
CA ALA A 175 29.32 -21.20 13.91
C ALA A 175 28.52 -21.77 15.09
N LYS A 176 27.18 -21.79 15.00
CA LYS A 176 26.26 -22.27 16.05
C LYS A 176 26.39 -21.59 17.42
N ALA A 177 27.11 -20.46 17.51
CA ALA A 177 27.21 -19.70 18.75
C ALA A 177 25.87 -19.02 19.07
N CYS A 178 25.57 -18.81 20.36
CA CYS A 178 24.35 -18.13 20.80
C CYS A 178 24.67 -16.72 21.27
N PHE A 179 24.21 -15.71 20.56
CA PHE A 179 24.30 -14.27 20.87
C PHE A 179 22.95 -13.70 21.27
N ALA A 180 22.00 -14.53 21.72
CA ALA A 180 20.68 -14.02 22.07
C ALA A 180 20.78 -12.91 23.14
N GLU A 181 20.10 -11.79 22.91
CA GLU A 181 20.13 -10.57 23.74
C GLU A 181 21.51 -9.91 23.91
N ALA A 182 22.54 -10.32 23.17
CA ALA A 182 23.88 -9.75 23.27
C ALA A 182 23.95 -8.33 22.67
N LEU A 183 24.84 -7.50 23.23
CA LEU A 183 25.08 -6.12 22.79
C LEU A 183 26.29 -6.04 21.86
N LEU A 184 26.09 -6.34 20.58
CA LEU A 184 27.11 -6.22 19.52
C LEU A 184 27.11 -4.83 18.88
N THR A 185 27.27 -3.77 19.69
CA THR A 185 27.24 -2.38 19.18
C THR A 185 28.62 -1.91 18.74
N ALA A 186 28.71 -1.24 17.59
CA ALA A 186 29.97 -0.74 17.03
C ALA A 186 31.09 -1.80 16.84
N CYS A 187 30.72 -3.08 16.65
CA CYS A 187 31.70 -4.15 16.47
C CYS A 187 32.27 -4.15 15.05
N ASN A 188 33.55 -4.53 14.92
CA ASN A 188 34.14 -4.86 13.63
C ASN A 188 34.03 -6.37 13.37
N VAL A 189 33.10 -6.78 12.52
CA VAL A 189 32.85 -8.19 12.18
C VAL A 189 33.34 -8.58 10.78
N LYS A 190 34.30 -7.82 10.21
CA LYS A 190 34.77 -8.05 8.84
C LYS A 190 35.30 -9.48 8.65
N GLY A 191 34.73 -10.21 7.68
CA GLY A 191 35.13 -11.59 7.38
C GLY A 191 34.82 -12.61 8.49
N ALA A 192 34.10 -12.23 9.55
CA ALA A 192 33.64 -13.15 10.57
C ALA A 192 32.55 -14.10 10.01
N VAL A 193 32.49 -15.31 10.55
CA VAL A 193 31.56 -16.37 10.13
C VAL A 193 30.58 -16.66 11.27
N PHE A 194 29.27 -16.52 11.03
CA PHE A 194 28.20 -16.73 12.00
C PHE A 194 27.23 -17.86 11.57
N GLU A 195 27.74 -18.89 10.88
CA GLU A 195 26.92 -19.96 10.31
C GLU A 195 26.08 -20.68 11.40
N GLY A 196 24.75 -20.61 11.29
CA GLY A 196 23.84 -21.20 12.28
C GLY A 196 23.87 -20.55 13.67
N ALA A 197 24.50 -19.38 13.82
CA ALA A 197 24.48 -18.63 15.06
C ALA A 197 23.08 -18.08 15.35
N ASP A 198 22.73 -18.01 16.63
CA ASP A 198 21.49 -17.42 17.12
C ASP A 198 21.75 -15.96 17.54
N LEU A 199 21.07 -15.01 16.92
CA LEU A 199 21.18 -13.57 17.18
C LEU A 199 19.83 -12.98 17.62
N GLU A 200 18.92 -13.81 18.13
CA GLU A 200 17.59 -13.37 18.57
C GLU A 200 17.68 -12.25 19.62
N GLY A 201 17.04 -11.11 19.35
CA GLY A 201 17.08 -9.94 20.24
C GLY A 201 18.44 -9.24 20.36
N ALA A 202 19.46 -9.64 19.60
CA ALA A 202 20.79 -9.00 19.65
C ALA A 202 20.75 -7.55 19.14
N HIS A 203 21.55 -6.67 19.76
CA HIS A 203 21.65 -5.26 19.39
C HIS A 203 22.88 -5.02 18.51
N LEU A 204 22.67 -4.79 17.22
CA LEU A 204 23.75 -4.70 16.21
C LEU A 204 24.04 -3.27 15.72
N LYS A 205 23.63 -2.24 16.48
CA LYS A 205 23.74 -0.83 16.05
C LYS A 205 25.18 -0.47 15.67
N GLN A 206 25.36 0.10 14.47
CA GLN A 206 26.67 0.51 13.91
C GLN A 206 27.66 -0.63 13.64
N THR A 207 27.20 -1.89 13.58
CA THR A 207 28.05 -3.05 13.26
C THR A 207 28.08 -3.32 11.76
N ALA A 208 29.28 -3.55 11.21
CA ALA A 208 29.50 -3.68 9.77
C ALA A 208 29.24 -5.12 9.26
N LEU A 209 27.96 -5.51 9.07
CA LEU A 209 27.57 -6.86 8.63
C LEU A 209 27.71 -7.15 7.12
N ALA A 210 28.04 -6.15 6.30
CA ALA A 210 27.96 -6.21 4.84
C ALA A 210 28.83 -7.27 4.11
N THR A 211 29.71 -8.00 4.81
CA THR A 211 30.64 -8.97 4.20
C THR A 211 30.69 -10.33 4.87
N ALA A 212 29.87 -10.57 5.90
CA ALA A 212 29.80 -11.89 6.49
C ALA A 212 29.04 -12.82 5.51
N ALA A 213 29.67 -13.93 5.12
CA ALA A 213 28.99 -14.99 4.38
C ALA A 213 28.05 -15.70 5.37
N VAL A 214 26.77 -15.34 5.35
CA VAL A 214 25.79 -15.76 6.35
C VAL A 214 24.64 -16.48 5.65
N LEU A 215 24.66 -17.80 5.67
CA LEU A 215 23.56 -18.67 5.23
C LEU A 215 23.21 -19.63 6.37
N PRO A 216 21.96 -20.14 6.41
CA PRO A 216 20.77 -19.39 6.79
C PRO A 216 20.80 -19.02 8.29
N THR A 217 20.86 -17.72 8.61
CA THR A 217 20.81 -17.26 10.00
C THR A 217 19.39 -17.11 10.53
N ARG A 218 19.27 -17.35 11.83
CA ARG A 218 18.08 -17.02 12.62
C ARG A 218 18.28 -15.62 13.18
N LEU A 219 17.52 -14.68 12.63
CA LEU A 219 17.51 -13.25 12.96
C LEU A 219 16.10 -12.80 13.35
N ALA A 220 15.25 -13.74 13.79
CA ALA A 220 13.89 -13.43 14.24
C ALA A 220 13.95 -12.41 15.38
N GLY A 221 13.14 -11.35 15.30
CA GLY A 221 13.12 -10.27 16.28
C GLY A 221 14.41 -9.43 16.41
N ALA A 222 15.42 -9.65 15.55
CA ALA A 222 16.69 -8.93 15.65
C ALA A 222 16.50 -7.42 15.36
N ARG A 223 17.25 -6.56 16.08
CA ARG A 223 17.25 -5.10 15.87
C ARG A 223 18.35 -4.69 14.90
N LEU A 224 17.97 -4.53 13.64
CA LEU A 224 18.82 -4.27 12.47
C LEU A 224 18.58 -2.88 11.85
N ALA A 225 17.81 -2.02 12.53
CA ALA A 225 17.44 -0.70 12.06
C ALA A 225 18.67 0.15 11.68
N ARG A 226 18.57 0.83 10.52
CA ARG A 226 19.57 1.76 9.97
C ARG A 226 20.95 1.17 9.68
N LEU A 227 21.08 -0.15 9.65
CA LEU A 227 22.34 -0.81 9.30
C LEU A 227 22.60 -0.75 7.80
N LYS A 228 23.88 -0.69 7.43
CA LYS A 228 24.32 -0.85 6.04
C LYS A 228 24.43 -2.33 5.71
N LEU A 229 23.41 -2.84 5.05
CA LEU A 229 23.23 -4.24 4.66
C LEU A 229 23.20 -4.40 3.13
N THR A 230 23.81 -3.46 2.42
CA THR A 230 23.91 -3.49 0.95
C THR A 230 24.59 -4.79 0.49
N ARG A 231 23.99 -5.46 -0.49
CA ARG A 231 24.50 -6.70 -1.11
C ARG A 231 24.68 -7.88 -0.15
N VAL A 232 24.04 -7.87 1.03
CA VAL A 232 24.02 -9.06 1.89
C VAL A 232 23.34 -10.22 1.17
N SER A 233 23.82 -11.44 1.43
CA SER A 233 23.19 -12.66 0.91
C SER A 233 22.50 -13.38 2.05
N TRP A 234 21.19 -13.18 2.17
CA TRP A 234 20.29 -13.70 3.21
C TRP A 234 19.15 -14.52 2.59
N ALA A 235 19.45 -15.26 1.52
CA ALA A 235 18.49 -16.18 0.92
C ALA A 235 18.04 -17.22 1.96
N GLY A 236 16.73 -17.38 2.14
CA GLY A 236 16.12 -18.27 3.12
C GLY A 236 16.29 -17.85 4.60
N ALA A 237 16.80 -16.65 4.87
CA ALA A 237 17.00 -16.17 6.23
C ALA A 237 15.68 -16.08 7.00
N GLN A 238 15.73 -16.34 8.31
CA GLN A 238 14.58 -16.24 9.20
C GLN A 238 14.62 -14.87 9.89
N LEU A 239 13.86 -13.92 9.38
CA LEU A 239 13.80 -12.50 9.78
C LEU A 239 12.41 -12.12 10.32
N ALA A 240 11.60 -13.10 10.73
CA ALA A 240 10.26 -12.86 11.24
C ALA A 240 10.30 -11.88 12.43
N GLY A 241 9.50 -10.81 12.38
CA GLY A 241 9.46 -9.77 13.41
C GLY A 241 10.74 -8.93 13.55
N ALA A 242 11.74 -9.07 12.68
CA ALA A 242 12.97 -8.28 12.75
C ALA A 242 12.69 -6.80 12.49
N ASP A 243 13.40 -5.93 13.20
CA ASP A 243 13.35 -4.48 12.97
C ASP A 243 14.47 -4.10 11.98
N LEU A 244 14.09 -3.88 10.73
CA LEU A 244 14.91 -3.44 9.61
C LEU A 244 14.63 -1.97 9.25
N SER A 245 14.03 -1.18 10.16
CA SER A 245 13.59 0.19 9.87
C SER A 245 14.76 1.07 9.42
N GLY A 246 14.63 1.69 8.25
CA GLY A 246 15.67 2.54 7.65
C GLY A 246 16.96 1.81 7.27
N ALA A 247 16.97 0.47 7.27
CA ALA A 247 18.15 -0.29 6.88
C ALA A 247 18.43 -0.14 5.37
N ASP A 248 19.71 -0.13 5.00
CA ASP A 248 20.15 -0.06 3.62
C ASP A 248 20.38 -1.48 3.08
N LEU A 249 19.36 -2.05 2.45
CA LEU A 249 19.30 -3.40 1.86
C LEU A 249 19.43 -3.38 0.33
N ARG A 250 19.99 -2.31 -0.25
CA ARG A 250 20.13 -2.21 -1.71
C ARG A 250 20.95 -3.38 -2.26
N ASP A 251 20.48 -3.95 -3.36
CA ASP A 251 21.03 -5.14 -4.00
C ASP A 251 21.13 -6.39 -3.08
N ALA A 252 20.43 -6.43 -1.93
CA ALA A 252 20.44 -7.59 -1.05
C ALA A 252 19.73 -8.79 -1.68
N VAL A 253 20.19 -10.00 -1.37
CA VAL A 253 19.55 -11.26 -1.77
C VAL A 253 18.75 -11.79 -0.58
N LEU A 254 17.44 -11.68 -0.64
CA LEU A 254 16.45 -12.06 0.38
C LEU A 254 15.48 -13.13 -0.18
N GLU A 255 15.90 -13.88 -1.19
CA GLU A 255 15.05 -14.87 -1.84
C GLU A 255 14.56 -15.90 -0.84
N LYS A 256 13.24 -16.13 -0.81
CA LYS A 256 12.59 -17.05 0.14
C LYS A 256 12.88 -16.75 1.61
N ALA A 257 13.33 -15.54 1.95
CA ALA A 257 13.47 -15.13 3.33
C ALA A 257 12.09 -15.02 4.00
N ASP A 258 12.03 -15.36 5.28
CA ASP A 258 10.85 -15.13 6.11
C ASP A 258 10.97 -13.77 6.78
N LEU A 259 10.28 -12.77 6.25
CA LEU A 259 10.15 -11.40 6.76
C LEU A 259 8.76 -11.18 7.37
N SER A 260 8.04 -12.24 7.76
CA SER A 260 6.69 -12.10 8.29
C SER A 260 6.67 -11.24 9.56
N GLY A 261 5.79 -10.23 9.59
CA GLY A 261 5.71 -9.26 10.68
C GLY A 261 6.95 -8.39 10.89
N ALA A 262 7.94 -8.41 9.99
CA ALA A 262 9.13 -7.55 10.09
C ALA A 262 8.75 -6.06 9.93
N VAL A 263 9.58 -5.17 10.49
CA VAL A 263 9.44 -3.72 10.34
C VAL A 263 10.51 -3.22 9.37
N LEU A 264 10.09 -2.91 8.14
CA LEU A 264 10.88 -2.41 7.01
C LEU A 264 10.62 -0.92 6.74
N ASP A 265 10.03 -0.20 7.69
CA ASP A 265 9.66 1.21 7.51
C ASP A 265 10.87 2.04 7.09
N GLU A 266 10.73 2.82 6.01
CA GLU A 266 11.79 3.64 5.41
C GLU A 266 13.05 2.87 4.96
N ALA A 267 13.02 1.53 4.89
CA ALA A 267 14.15 0.74 4.43
C ALA A 267 14.44 0.95 2.92
N GLU A 268 15.71 0.90 2.54
CA GLU A 268 16.18 1.04 1.15
C GLU A 268 16.42 -0.35 0.54
N LEU A 269 15.48 -0.86 -0.25
CA LEU A 269 15.52 -2.17 -0.92
C LEU A 269 15.71 -2.06 -2.44
N GLY A 270 16.19 -0.93 -2.94
CA GLY A 270 16.41 -0.73 -4.37
C GLY A 270 17.28 -1.84 -4.99
N GLY A 271 16.76 -2.52 -6.02
CA GLY A 271 17.43 -3.64 -6.69
C GLY A 271 17.53 -4.95 -5.88
N ALA A 272 16.95 -5.04 -4.69
CA ALA A 272 16.98 -6.27 -3.89
C ALA A 272 16.19 -7.42 -4.55
N ARG A 273 16.60 -8.66 -4.26
CA ARG A 273 15.93 -9.89 -4.73
C ARG A 273 15.15 -10.51 -3.58
N LEU A 274 13.84 -10.33 -3.57
CA LEU A 274 12.88 -10.87 -2.60
C LEU A 274 11.99 -11.97 -3.22
N ASP A 275 12.47 -12.65 -4.26
CA ASP A 275 11.67 -13.65 -4.97
C ASP A 275 11.24 -14.78 -4.02
N GLY A 276 9.93 -15.00 -3.93
CA GLY A 276 9.31 -15.97 -3.01
C GLY A 276 9.47 -15.65 -1.52
N ALA A 277 9.89 -14.44 -1.15
CA ALA A 277 9.98 -14.04 0.26
C ALA A 277 8.58 -13.89 0.90
N ASN A 278 8.49 -14.19 2.19
CA ASN A 278 7.26 -14.00 2.96
C ASN A 278 7.32 -12.67 3.72
N LEU A 279 6.56 -11.67 3.30
CA LEU A 279 6.38 -10.37 3.97
C LEU A 279 4.98 -10.26 4.60
N SER A 280 4.30 -11.38 4.87
CA SER A 280 2.94 -11.36 5.41
C SER A 280 2.88 -10.59 6.73
N GLY A 281 1.98 -9.61 6.82
CA GLY A 281 1.82 -8.74 7.99
C GLY A 281 3.01 -7.81 8.30
N ALA A 282 4.02 -7.71 7.42
CA ALA A 282 5.14 -6.80 7.61
C ALA A 282 4.71 -5.34 7.50
N SER A 283 5.35 -4.45 8.25
CA SER A 283 5.27 -3.00 8.03
C SER A 283 6.37 -2.61 7.06
N ALA A 284 6.04 -1.99 5.94
CA ALA A 284 6.96 -1.51 4.90
C ALA A 284 6.62 -0.07 4.50
N ARG A 285 6.19 0.74 5.47
CA ARG A 285 5.72 2.11 5.23
C ARG A 285 6.87 2.94 4.70
N LYS A 286 6.65 3.61 3.56
CA LYS A 286 7.66 4.43 2.86
C LYS A 286 8.95 3.68 2.50
N ALA A 287 8.93 2.34 2.51
CA ALA A 287 10.05 1.54 2.06
C ALA A 287 10.28 1.72 0.56
N ARG A 288 11.53 1.52 0.12
CA ARG A 288 11.98 1.83 -1.24
C ARG A 288 12.37 0.56 -1.98
N PHE A 289 11.45 0.05 -2.80
CA PHE A 289 11.57 -1.18 -3.59
C PHE A 289 11.88 -0.91 -5.06
N GLU A 290 12.50 0.24 -5.41
CA GLU A 290 12.75 0.61 -6.80
C GLU A 290 13.54 -0.48 -7.52
N LYS A 291 12.99 -1.00 -8.62
CA LYS A 291 13.56 -2.10 -9.42
C LYS A 291 13.86 -3.38 -8.63
N ALA A 292 13.30 -3.55 -7.43
CA ALA A 292 13.41 -4.79 -6.68
C ALA A 292 12.63 -5.92 -7.38
N SER A 293 13.08 -7.15 -7.18
CA SER A 293 12.36 -8.34 -7.63
C SER A 293 11.57 -8.91 -6.45
N LEU A 294 10.25 -8.94 -6.56
CA LEU A 294 9.32 -9.52 -5.59
C LEU A 294 8.46 -10.60 -6.26
N GLN A 295 9.05 -11.37 -7.19
CA GLN A 295 8.28 -12.38 -7.92
C GLN A 295 7.75 -13.42 -6.96
N ARG A 296 6.44 -13.66 -7.00
CA ARG A 296 5.74 -14.61 -6.12
C ARG A 296 5.98 -14.36 -4.62
N ALA A 297 6.34 -13.13 -4.22
CA ALA A 297 6.44 -12.78 -2.81
C ALA A 297 5.04 -12.75 -2.17
N GLU A 298 4.96 -13.08 -0.88
CA GLU A 298 3.72 -13.04 -0.10
C GLU A 298 3.67 -11.74 0.70
N LEU A 299 2.79 -10.82 0.35
CA LEU A 299 2.58 -9.55 1.06
C LEU A 299 1.19 -9.49 1.70
N LYS A 300 0.64 -10.65 2.08
CA LYS A 300 -0.72 -10.73 2.64
C LYS A 300 -0.81 -9.88 3.92
N GLY A 301 -1.72 -8.91 3.92
CA GLY A 301 -1.92 -8.00 5.07
C GLY A 301 -0.73 -7.10 5.39
N ALA A 302 0.27 -6.98 4.51
CA ALA A 302 1.41 -6.08 4.73
C ALA A 302 0.98 -4.61 4.59
N ASP A 303 1.62 -3.73 5.35
CA ASP A 303 1.39 -2.29 5.30
C ASP A 303 2.50 -1.59 4.49
N ALA A 304 2.26 -1.36 3.21
CA ALA A 304 3.20 -0.72 2.30
C ALA A 304 2.76 0.72 1.96
N ALA A 305 2.09 1.41 2.90
CA ALA A 305 1.65 2.78 2.68
C ALA A 305 2.83 3.72 2.36
N GLY A 306 2.71 4.46 1.26
CA GLY A 306 3.74 5.37 0.74
C GLY A 306 5.01 4.69 0.21
N ALA A 307 5.02 3.35 0.08
CA ALA A 307 6.18 2.62 -0.45
C ALA A 307 6.40 2.92 -1.94
N ASN A 308 7.66 2.88 -2.36
CA ASN A 308 8.06 3.09 -3.75
C ASN A 308 8.35 1.76 -4.44
N PHE A 309 7.45 1.29 -5.30
CA PHE A 309 7.60 0.10 -6.15
C PHE A 309 7.97 0.45 -7.60
N GLN A 310 8.49 1.64 -7.87
CA GLN A 310 8.78 2.08 -9.23
C GLN A 310 9.70 1.10 -9.96
N GLY A 311 9.22 0.52 -11.06
CA GLY A 311 9.97 -0.46 -11.86
C GLY A 311 10.18 -1.83 -11.18
N ALA A 312 9.57 -2.07 -10.01
CA ALA A 312 9.66 -3.35 -9.31
C ALA A 312 8.95 -4.46 -10.08
N THR A 313 9.41 -5.70 -9.94
CA THR A 313 8.76 -6.86 -10.54
C THR A 313 7.97 -7.62 -9.48
N LEU A 314 6.63 -7.48 -9.49
CA LEU A 314 5.72 -8.16 -8.56
C LEU A 314 4.96 -9.31 -9.23
N THR A 315 5.43 -9.82 -10.36
CA THR A 315 4.77 -10.90 -11.12
C THR A 315 4.39 -12.08 -10.20
N GLY A 316 3.09 -12.38 -10.14
CA GLY A 316 2.53 -13.44 -9.30
C GLY A 316 2.63 -13.23 -7.79
N ALA A 317 2.98 -12.04 -7.31
CA ALA A 317 2.96 -11.71 -5.88
C ALA A 317 1.53 -11.79 -5.32
N VAL A 318 1.42 -12.12 -4.03
CA VAL A 318 0.14 -12.20 -3.31
C VAL A 318 -0.03 -10.94 -2.47
N LEU A 319 -0.90 -10.03 -2.91
CA LEU A 319 -1.14 -8.74 -2.25
C LEU A 319 -2.43 -8.72 -1.41
N GLU A 320 -3.11 -9.85 -1.20
CA GLU A 320 -4.42 -9.89 -0.52
C GLU A 320 -4.40 -9.11 0.81
N GLY A 321 -5.24 -8.08 0.93
CA GLY A 321 -5.33 -7.23 2.13
C GLY A 321 -4.11 -6.33 2.38
N CYS A 322 -3.18 -6.22 1.44
CA CYS A 322 -2.04 -5.30 1.53
C CYS A 322 -2.54 -3.85 1.43
N LEU A 323 -2.00 -2.98 2.29
CA LEU A 323 -2.28 -1.54 2.27
C LEU A 323 -1.25 -0.85 1.38
N LEU A 324 -1.72 -0.22 0.30
CA LEU A 324 -0.89 0.46 -0.70
C LEU A 324 -1.30 1.94 -0.83
N GLU A 325 -1.85 2.52 0.23
CA GLU A 325 -2.20 3.95 0.27
C GLU A 325 -1.01 4.81 -0.14
N ALA A 326 -1.21 5.67 -1.13
CA ALA A 326 -0.17 6.56 -1.68
C ALA A 326 1.12 5.85 -2.16
N ALA A 327 1.08 4.55 -2.42
CA ALA A 327 2.22 3.81 -2.97
C ALA A 327 2.49 4.21 -4.44
N ASP A 328 3.75 4.20 -4.84
CA ASP A 328 4.16 4.47 -6.22
C ASP A 328 4.43 3.15 -6.96
N LEU A 329 3.54 2.78 -7.88
CA LEU A 329 3.64 1.54 -8.67
C LEU A 329 3.98 1.82 -10.14
N ARG A 330 4.45 3.03 -10.47
CA ARG A 330 4.78 3.39 -11.86
C ARG A 330 5.81 2.40 -12.44
N GLN A 331 5.52 1.90 -13.64
CA GLN A 331 6.37 0.93 -14.34
C GLN A 331 6.55 -0.42 -13.62
N ALA A 332 5.82 -0.70 -12.54
CA ALA A 332 5.86 -2.01 -11.89
C ALA A 332 5.28 -3.10 -12.82
N LYS A 333 5.74 -4.35 -12.66
CA LYS A 333 5.16 -5.49 -13.38
C LYS A 333 4.22 -6.25 -12.46
N LEU A 334 2.91 -6.21 -12.75
CA LEU A 334 1.84 -6.82 -11.95
C LEU A 334 1.18 -8.04 -12.62
N GLU A 335 1.84 -8.63 -13.62
CA GLU A 335 1.32 -9.80 -14.34
C GLU A 335 0.97 -10.94 -13.36
N GLY A 336 -0.27 -11.42 -13.40
CA GLY A 336 -0.76 -12.52 -12.56
C GLY A 336 -0.98 -12.16 -11.08
N VAL A 337 -0.89 -10.88 -10.70
CA VAL A 337 -1.24 -10.42 -9.35
C VAL A 337 -2.76 -10.29 -9.25
N LYS A 338 -3.36 -10.91 -8.23
CA LYS A 338 -4.78 -10.69 -7.90
C LYS A 338 -4.89 -9.42 -7.07
N LEU A 339 -5.51 -8.38 -7.64
CA LEU A 339 -5.68 -7.08 -7.00
C LEU A 339 -7.10 -6.88 -6.43
N SER A 340 -7.89 -7.93 -6.30
CA SER A 340 -9.25 -7.85 -5.73
C SER A 340 -9.23 -7.40 -4.27
N LYS A 341 -10.12 -6.48 -3.88
CA LYS A 341 -10.31 -6.00 -2.50
C LYS A 341 -9.05 -5.38 -1.88
N LEU A 342 -8.24 -4.70 -2.69
CA LEU A 342 -7.07 -3.97 -2.18
C LEU A 342 -7.44 -2.56 -1.73
N ALA A 343 -6.70 -2.05 -0.76
CA ALA A 343 -6.72 -0.64 -0.37
C ALA A 343 -5.59 0.10 -1.09
N LEU A 344 -5.93 0.77 -2.18
CA LEU A 344 -5.07 1.59 -3.04
C LEU A 344 -5.48 3.09 -3.09
N PRO A 345 -6.00 3.72 -2.02
CA PRO A 345 -6.39 5.11 -2.10
C PRO A 345 -5.17 5.98 -2.39
N LYS A 346 -5.31 6.92 -3.34
CA LYS A 346 -4.26 7.84 -3.79
C LYS A 346 -2.99 7.16 -4.34
N ALA A 347 -3.03 5.86 -4.63
CA ALA A 347 -1.90 5.15 -5.24
C ALA A 347 -1.59 5.71 -6.64
N ASN A 348 -0.31 5.71 -7.02
CA ASN A 348 0.12 6.14 -8.35
C ASN A 348 0.26 4.94 -9.30
N LEU A 349 -0.71 4.80 -10.18
CA LEU A 349 -0.84 3.74 -11.19
C LEU A 349 -0.73 4.31 -12.62
N HIS A 350 -0.14 5.49 -12.77
CA HIS A 350 -0.05 6.21 -14.04
C HIS A 350 0.61 5.37 -15.14
N GLY A 351 -0.07 5.24 -16.28
CA GLY A 351 0.44 4.56 -17.48
C GLY A 351 0.67 3.05 -17.32
N LEU A 352 0.17 2.44 -16.24
CA LEU A 352 0.43 1.03 -15.93
C LEU A 352 -0.34 0.09 -16.86
N ASP A 353 0.24 -1.06 -17.17
CA ASP A 353 -0.45 -2.13 -17.91
C ASP A 353 -1.25 -3.01 -16.95
N LEU A 354 -2.56 -2.82 -16.96
CA LEU A 354 -3.57 -3.44 -16.09
C LEU A 354 -4.63 -4.18 -16.91
N ARG A 355 -4.30 -4.61 -18.14
CA ARG A 355 -5.25 -5.30 -19.02
C ARG A 355 -5.73 -6.60 -18.40
N GLY A 356 -7.06 -6.78 -18.37
CA GLY A 356 -7.70 -7.99 -17.81
C GLY A 356 -7.47 -8.20 -16.31
N VAL A 357 -7.03 -7.18 -15.57
CA VAL A 357 -6.77 -7.32 -14.13
C VAL A 357 -8.06 -7.45 -13.34
N GLU A 358 -8.00 -8.18 -12.22
CA GLU A 358 -9.09 -8.31 -11.26
C GLU A 358 -8.93 -7.27 -10.16
N LEU A 359 -9.77 -6.23 -10.17
CA LEU A 359 -9.80 -5.11 -9.22
C LEU A 359 -11.16 -4.96 -8.52
N SER A 360 -12.07 -5.91 -8.69
CA SER A 360 -13.43 -5.82 -8.18
C SER A 360 -13.45 -5.71 -6.64
N GLY A 361 -14.27 -4.78 -6.15
CA GLY A 361 -14.40 -4.42 -4.73
C GLY A 361 -13.17 -3.74 -4.11
N SER A 362 -12.21 -3.28 -4.91
CA SER A 362 -11.03 -2.56 -4.40
C SER A 362 -11.33 -1.09 -4.12
N ASP A 363 -10.57 -0.49 -3.19
CA ASP A 363 -10.57 0.93 -2.93
C ASP A 363 -9.45 1.62 -3.72
N LEU A 364 -9.82 2.39 -4.74
CA LEU A 364 -8.96 3.21 -5.59
C LEU A 364 -9.34 4.71 -5.48
N ALA A 365 -9.96 5.12 -4.37
CA ALA A 365 -10.39 6.51 -4.19
C ALA A 365 -9.19 7.48 -4.32
N GLY A 366 -9.33 8.48 -5.19
CA GLY A 366 -8.28 9.45 -5.49
C GLY A 366 -7.00 8.88 -6.15
N ALA A 367 -7.01 7.62 -6.60
CA ALA A 367 -5.85 7.02 -7.27
C ALA A 367 -5.52 7.71 -8.60
N VAL A 368 -4.25 7.71 -8.98
CA VAL A 368 -3.77 8.27 -10.26
C VAL A 368 -3.65 7.14 -11.27
N LEU A 369 -4.67 6.99 -12.12
CA LEU A 369 -4.78 6.00 -13.20
C LEU A 369 -4.66 6.65 -14.60
N SER A 370 -4.21 7.90 -14.68
CA SER A 370 -4.09 8.63 -15.94
C SER A 370 -3.25 7.85 -16.95
N GLY A 371 -3.77 7.67 -18.16
CA GLY A 371 -3.12 6.88 -19.23
C GLY A 371 -2.95 5.38 -18.95
N ALA A 372 -3.48 4.83 -17.86
CA ALA A 372 -3.39 3.40 -17.57
C ALA A 372 -4.14 2.57 -18.62
N ARG A 373 -3.65 1.34 -18.85
CA ARG A 373 -4.21 0.38 -19.79
C ARG A 373 -5.07 -0.64 -19.04
N LEU A 374 -6.38 -0.45 -19.04
CA LEU A 374 -7.39 -1.20 -18.30
C LEU A 374 -8.32 -1.98 -19.26
N GLU A 375 -7.88 -2.26 -20.49
CA GLU A 375 -8.71 -2.97 -21.46
C GLU A 375 -9.14 -4.33 -20.92
N GLY A 376 -10.45 -4.58 -20.86
CA GLY A 376 -11.05 -5.80 -20.30
C GLY A 376 -10.86 -6.00 -18.78
N ALA A 377 -10.46 -4.99 -18.03
CA ALA A 377 -10.32 -5.11 -16.57
C ALA A 377 -11.68 -5.32 -15.86
N HIS A 378 -11.64 -6.03 -14.74
CA HIS A 378 -12.76 -6.27 -13.82
C HIS A 378 -12.69 -5.24 -12.68
N LEU A 379 -13.62 -4.28 -12.68
CA LEU A 379 -13.72 -3.13 -11.78
C LEU A 379 -15.12 -3.05 -11.15
N GLU A 380 -15.80 -4.20 -11.00
CA GLU A 380 -17.13 -4.23 -10.41
C GLU A 380 -17.08 -3.81 -8.94
N GLU A 381 -18.00 -2.93 -8.53
CA GLU A 381 -18.12 -2.43 -7.16
C GLU A 381 -16.83 -1.77 -6.61
N THR A 382 -15.92 -1.34 -7.49
CA THR A 382 -14.68 -0.66 -7.11
C THR A 382 -14.96 0.79 -6.69
N LEU A 383 -14.29 1.27 -5.64
CA LEU A 383 -14.34 2.67 -5.22
C LEU A 383 -13.33 3.47 -6.04
N LEU A 384 -13.79 4.36 -6.92
CA LEU A 384 -13.01 5.21 -7.81
C LEU A 384 -13.36 6.69 -7.64
N SER A 385 -14.05 7.06 -6.55
CA SER A 385 -14.42 8.45 -6.27
C SER A 385 -13.18 9.34 -6.28
N GLU A 386 -13.26 10.49 -6.97
CA GLU A 386 -12.17 11.44 -7.20
C GLU A 386 -10.91 10.88 -7.89
N ALA A 387 -10.94 9.67 -8.45
CA ALA A 387 -9.78 9.09 -9.15
C ALA A 387 -9.45 9.87 -10.43
N ALA A 388 -8.15 9.98 -10.74
CA ALA A 388 -7.67 10.58 -11.99
C ALA A 388 -7.53 9.49 -13.06
N LEU A 389 -8.48 9.44 -13.99
CA LEU A 389 -8.58 8.47 -15.10
C LEU A 389 -8.39 9.14 -16.47
N ASP A 390 -7.78 10.33 -16.52
CA ASP A 390 -7.62 11.07 -17.77
C ASP A 390 -6.79 10.26 -18.80
N GLY A 391 -7.35 10.10 -19.99
CA GLY A 391 -6.75 9.30 -21.07
C GLY A 391 -6.64 7.79 -20.82
N ALA A 392 -7.21 7.26 -19.73
CA ALA A 392 -7.17 5.82 -19.44
C ALA A 392 -7.87 4.99 -20.54
N GLN A 393 -7.35 3.79 -20.82
CA GLN A 393 -7.88 2.87 -21.82
C GLN A 393 -8.75 1.80 -21.14
N LEU A 394 -10.06 1.99 -21.11
CA LEU A 394 -11.05 1.16 -20.40
C LEU A 394 -11.93 0.35 -21.37
N SER A 395 -11.47 0.12 -22.59
CA SER A 395 -12.29 -0.56 -23.62
C SER A 395 -12.66 -1.96 -23.18
N GLY A 396 -13.97 -2.27 -23.19
CA GLY A 396 -14.51 -3.55 -22.74
C GLY A 396 -14.35 -3.85 -21.25
N ALA A 397 -13.91 -2.90 -20.43
CA ALA A 397 -13.82 -3.08 -18.98
C ALA A 397 -15.22 -3.19 -18.35
N SER A 398 -15.30 -3.90 -17.23
CA SER A 398 -16.53 -4.05 -16.45
C SER A 398 -16.46 -3.20 -15.20
N LEU A 399 -17.18 -2.08 -15.19
CA LEU A 399 -17.32 -1.12 -14.09
C LEU A 399 -18.72 -1.18 -13.46
N LYS A 400 -19.37 -2.35 -13.48
CA LYS A 400 -20.73 -2.48 -12.96
C LYS A 400 -20.77 -2.09 -11.47
N GLY A 401 -21.64 -1.16 -11.11
CA GLY A 401 -21.78 -0.67 -9.74
C GLY A 401 -20.55 0.05 -9.18
N ALA A 402 -19.58 0.44 -10.01
CA ALA A 402 -18.41 1.18 -9.57
C ALA A 402 -18.80 2.59 -9.08
N LEU A 403 -18.12 3.06 -8.03
CA LEU A 403 -18.33 4.39 -7.46
C LEU A 403 -17.33 5.37 -8.08
N LEU A 404 -17.77 6.24 -8.98
CA LEU A 404 -16.95 7.15 -9.81
C LEU A 404 -17.29 8.62 -9.53
N GLU A 405 -17.84 8.95 -8.36
CA GLU A 405 -18.29 10.30 -8.03
C GLU A 405 -17.10 11.27 -8.09
N GLY A 406 -17.25 12.35 -8.87
CA GLY A 406 -16.19 13.34 -9.08
C GLY A 406 -14.93 12.82 -9.80
N ALA A 407 -14.93 11.60 -10.35
CA ALA A 407 -13.78 11.05 -11.06
C ALA A 407 -13.47 11.86 -12.34
N ASN A 408 -12.18 12.01 -12.65
CA ASN A 408 -11.75 12.68 -13.88
C ASN A 408 -11.52 11.67 -15.00
N LEU A 409 -12.49 11.52 -15.90
CA LEU A 409 -12.48 10.62 -17.06
C LEU A 409 -12.17 11.36 -18.37
N ARG A 410 -11.58 12.56 -18.31
CA ARG A 410 -11.32 13.38 -19.50
C ARG A 410 -10.53 12.60 -20.56
N GLY A 411 -11.10 12.46 -21.76
CA GLY A 411 -10.46 11.75 -22.87
C GLY A 411 -10.26 10.24 -22.66
N ALA A 412 -10.83 9.65 -21.62
CA ALA A 412 -10.76 8.20 -21.38
C ALA A 412 -11.53 7.42 -22.48
N VAL A 413 -11.07 6.20 -22.76
CA VAL A 413 -11.64 5.34 -23.81
C VAL A 413 -12.43 4.19 -23.18
N LEU A 414 -13.74 4.35 -23.05
CA LEU A 414 -14.68 3.39 -22.45
C LEU A 414 -15.54 2.67 -23.50
N GLU A 415 -15.02 2.45 -24.71
CA GLU A 415 -15.79 1.79 -25.77
C GLU A 415 -16.22 0.38 -25.33
N LYS A 416 -17.52 0.09 -25.47
CA LYS A 416 -18.13 -1.19 -25.06
C LYS A 416 -17.93 -1.55 -23.58
N ALA A 417 -17.55 -0.59 -22.73
CA ALA A 417 -17.44 -0.82 -21.30
C ALA A 417 -18.83 -1.03 -20.68
N ASN A 418 -18.89 -1.82 -19.62
CA ASN A 418 -20.10 -2.07 -18.85
C ASN A 418 -20.10 -1.18 -17.60
N LEU A 419 -20.87 -0.09 -17.61
CA LEU A 419 -21.08 0.83 -16.49
C LEU A 419 -22.52 0.71 -15.93
N GLU A 420 -23.15 -0.46 -16.02
CA GLU A 420 -24.47 -0.67 -15.42
C GLU A 420 -24.44 -0.32 -13.92
N ASP A 421 -25.42 0.46 -13.46
CA ASP A 421 -25.59 0.92 -12.08
C ASP A 421 -24.39 1.71 -11.49
N ALA A 422 -23.44 2.17 -12.33
CA ALA A 422 -22.29 2.95 -11.88
C ALA A 422 -22.68 4.34 -11.38
N GLN A 423 -21.95 4.86 -10.39
CA GLN A 423 -22.21 6.18 -9.78
C GLN A 423 -21.22 7.22 -10.32
N LEU A 424 -21.59 7.97 -11.35
CA LEU A 424 -20.79 8.97 -12.05
C LEU A 424 -21.19 10.42 -11.71
N ALA A 425 -21.89 10.63 -10.59
CA ALA A 425 -22.33 11.97 -10.18
C ALA A 425 -21.13 12.95 -10.12
N GLY A 426 -21.26 14.07 -10.84
CA GLY A 426 -20.21 15.10 -10.95
C GLY A 426 -18.92 14.67 -11.68
N ALA A 427 -18.89 13.50 -12.32
CA ALA A 427 -17.71 13.04 -13.05
C ALA A 427 -17.40 13.94 -14.27
N VAL A 428 -16.12 14.11 -14.58
CA VAL A 428 -15.65 14.89 -15.74
C VAL A 428 -15.43 13.95 -16.91
N LEU A 429 -16.37 13.91 -17.86
CA LEU A 429 -16.34 13.02 -19.03
C LEU A 429 -15.94 13.75 -20.32
N ALA A 430 -15.47 14.99 -20.23
CA ALA A 430 -15.17 15.81 -21.40
C ALA A 430 -14.22 15.09 -22.38
N GLY A 431 -14.67 14.90 -23.62
CA GLY A 431 -13.93 14.18 -24.66
C GLY A 431 -13.78 12.66 -24.47
N ALA A 432 -14.42 12.07 -23.46
CA ALA A 432 -14.40 10.62 -23.25
C ALA A 432 -15.15 9.88 -24.38
N ARG A 433 -14.75 8.64 -24.65
CA ARG A 433 -15.36 7.79 -25.68
C ARG A 433 -16.18 6.68 -25.03
N LEU A 434 -17.50 6.77 -25.08
CA LEU A 434 -18.45 5.78 -24.55
C LEU A 434 -19.25 5.13 -25.69
N VAL A 435 -18.64 4.96 -26.85
CA VAL A 435 -19.27 4.33 -28.01
C VAL A 435 -19.68 2.90 -27.65
N ASP A 436 -20.93 2.56 -27.88
CA ASP A 436 -21.55 1.27 -27.53
C ASP A 436 -21.40 0.85 -26.05
N ALA A 437 -21.15 1.80 -25.14
CA ALA A 437 -21.04 1.52 -23.71
C ALA A 437 -22.43 1.23 -23.11
N ARG A 438 -22.47 0.36 -22.10
CA ARG A 438 -23.71 0.02 -21.38
C ARG A 438 -23.76 0.79 -20.08
N LEU A 439 -24.62 1.80 -19.97
CA LEU A 439 -24.78 2.65 -18.79
C LEU A 439 -26.12 2.44 -18.07
N VAL A 440 -26.84 1.35 -18.35
CA VAL A 440 -28.18 1.10 -17.81
C VAL A 440 -28.23 1.36 -16.29
N GLY A 441 -29.12 2.25 -15.85
CA GLY A 441 -29.30 2.57 -14.43
C GLY A 441 -28.20 3.41 -13.78
N ALA A 442 -27.19 3.86 -14.54
CA ALA A 442 -26.11 4.68 -13.99
C ALA A 442 -26.60 6.06 -13.53
N ASP A 443 -26.02 6.58 -12.45
CA ASP A 443 -26.20 7.96 -12.01
C ASP A 443 -25.13 8.84 -12.64
N MET A 444 -25.51 9.82 -13.45
CA MET A 444 -24.62 10.80 -14.08
C MET A 444 -25.04 12.23 -13.75
N ASP A 445 -25.70 12.44 -12.60
CA ASP A 445 -26.19 13.74 -12.18
C ASP A 445 -25.05 14.77 -12.12
N GLY A 446 -25.27 15.92 -12.75
CA GLY A 446 -24.28 17.00 -12.83
C GLY A 446 -22.97 16.67 -13.56
N ALA A 447 -22.86 15.52 -14.23
CA ALA A 447 -21.64 15.16 -14.98
C ALA A 447 -21.35 16.14 -16.13
N GLU A 448 -20.08 16.30 -16.48
CA GLU A 448 -19.66 17.16 -17.60
C GLU A 448 -19.47 16.35 -18.89
N LEU A 449 -20.39 16.48 -19.84
CA LEU A 449 -20.41 15.68 -21.06
C LEU A 449 -19.83 16.36 -22.31
N GLU A 450 -19.25 17.55 -22.20
CA GLU A 450 -18.81 18.32 -23.39
C GLU A 450 -17.83 17.53 -24.28
N GLY A 451 -18.24 17.27 -25.53
CA GLY A 451 -17.43 16.54 -26.51
C GLY A 451 -17.32 15.04 -26.27
N THR A 452 -18.11 14.49 -25.34
CA THR A 452 -18.19 13.03 -25.11
C THR A 452 -18.74 12.34 -26.35
N LEU A 453 -18.25 11.15 -26.69
CA LEU A 453 -18.80 10.35 -27.79
C LEU A 453 -19.71 9.25 -27.22
N LEU A 454 -21.02 9.43 -27.34
CA LEU A 454 -22.05 8.51 -26.79
C LEU A 454 -22.73 7.65 -27.85
N GLN A 455 -22.23 7.61 -29.09
CA GLN A 455 -22.88 6.93 -30.20
C GLN A 455 -23.15 5.45 -29.86
N GLY A 456 -24.43 5.04 -29.91
CA GLY A 456 -24.84 3.66 -29.61
C GLY A 456 -24.86 3.30 -28.12
N ALA A 457 -24.56 4.24 -27.22
CA ALA A 457 -24.60 3.98 -25.78
C ALA A 457 -26.01 3.65 -25.30
N ASP A 458 -26.10 2.72 -24.35
CA ASP A 458 -27.34 2.37 -23.67
C ASP A 458 -27.45 3.16 -22.37
N LEU A 459 -28.24 4.25 -22.39
CA LEU A 459 -28.51 5.14 -21.26
C LEU A 459 -29.89 4.84 -20.63
N THR A 460 -30.43 3.65 -20.85
CA THR A 460 -31.75 3.26 -20.32
C THR A 460 -31.77 3.38 -18.80
N ARG A 461 -32.76 4.10 -18.25
CA ARG A 461 -32.91 4.37 -16.80
C ARG A 461 -31.74 5.15 -16.15
N CYS A 462 -30.88 5.81 -16.92
CA CYS A 462 -29.86 6.67 -16.31
C CYS A 462 -30.48 7.90 -15.64
N SER A 463 -29.90 8.32 -14.51
CA SER A 463 -30.10 9.67 -13.98
C SER A 463 -29.08 10.61 -14.62
N MET A 464 -29.52 11.73 -15.16
CA MET A 464 -28.71 12.76 -15.79
C MET A 464 -29.24 14.14 -15.43
N VAL A 465 -29.72 14.30 -14.19
CA VAL A 465 -30.37 15.52 -13.72
C VAL A 465 -29.38 16.67 -13.72
N GLY A 466 -29.77 17.79 -14.31
CA GLY A 466 -28.94 19.00 -14.36
C GLY A 466 -27.64 18.87 -15.16
N VAL A 467 -27.49 17.80 -15.96
CA VAL A 467 -26.28 17.57 -16.75
C VAL A 467 -26.03 18.71 -17.75
N ARG A 468 -24.76 19.06 -17.99
CA ARG A 468 -24.38 20.02 -19.03
C ARG A 468 -23.97 19.28 -20.30
N ALA A 469 -24.87 19.24 -21.29
CA ALA A 469 -24.70 18.52 -22.55
C ALA A 469 -25.06 19.39 -23.77
N VAL A 470 -24.52 20.62 -23.79
CA VAL A 470 -24.71 21.59 -24.88
C VAL A 470 -24.14 21.04 -26.18
N ARG A 471 -24.94 21.04 -27.24
CA ARG A 471 -24.61 20.50 -28.58
C ARG A 471 -24.16 19.03 -28.59
N GLN A 472 -24.49 18.29 -27.53
CA GLN A 472 -24.14 16.89 -27.41
C GLN A 472 -24.92 16.05 -28.42
N ASP A 473 -24.27 15.03 -28.99
CA ASP A 473 -24.91 14.08 -29.88
C ASP A 473 -25.35 12.84 -29.08
N PHE A 474 -26.66 12.71 -28.91
CA PHE A 474 -27.33 11.54 -28.34
C PHE A 474 -27.96 10.67 -29.43
N SER A 475 -27.75 10.98 -30.72
CA SER A 475 -28.33 10.17 -31.78
C SER A 475 -27.89 8.71 -31.65
N ARG A 476 -28.85 7.80 -31.87
CA ARG A 476 -28.69 6.35 -31.71
C ARG A 476 -28.45 5.85 -30.28
N CYS A 477 -28.55 6.70 -29.26
CA CYS A 477 -28.57 6.24 -27.88
C CYS A 477 -29.93 5.61 -27.54
N ALA A 478 -29.93 4.64 -26.63
CA ALA A 478 -31.14 4.21 -25.95
C ALA A 478 -31.36 5.10 -24.72
N LEU A 479 -32.51 5.77 -24.65
CA LEU A 479 -32.86 6.78 -23.65
C LEU A 479 -34.18 6.43 -22.94
N THR A 480 -34.60 5.17 -22.99
CA THR A 480 -35.84 4.73 -22.35
C THR A 480 -35.75 4.98 -20.83
N ASP A 481 -36.76 5.61 -20.25
CA ASP A 481 -36.82 5.97 -18.83
C ASP A 481 -35.64 6.81 -18.31
N VAL A 482 -34.91 7.52 -19.18
CA VAL A 482 -33.80 8.41 -18.76
C VAL A 482 -34.34 9.65 -18.03
N ASP A 483 -33.64 10.12 -16.99
CA ASP A 483 -33.93 11.40 -16.35
C ASP A 483 -32.95 12.50 -16.80
N LEU A 484 -33.40 13.37 -17.70
CA LEU A 484 -32.71 14.57 -18.17
C LEU A 484 -33.36 15.85 -17.60
N SER A 485 -34.09 15.76 -16.48
CA SER A 485 -34.74 16.92 -15.89
C SER A 485 -33.74 18.01 -15.51
N LYS A 486 -34.11 19.26 -15.76
CA LYS A 486 -33.28 20.46 -15.52
C LYS A 486 -31.94 20.47 -16.28
N ALA A 487 -31.70 19.56 -17.23
CA ALA A 487 -30.47 19.51 -18.00
C ALA A 487 -30.30 20.71 -18.95
N GLU A 488 -29.05 21.08 -19.23
CA GLU A 488 -28.68 22.08 -20.23
C GLU A 488 -28.36 21.39 -21.56
N LEU A 489 -29.34 21.36 -22.46
CA LEU A 489 -29.37 20.60 -23.72
C LEU A 489 -29.45 21.49 -24.97
N THR A 490 -28.99 22.74 -24.86
CA THR A 490 -29.08 23.70 -25.98
C THR A 490 -28.35 23.16 -27.20
N GLY A 491 -29.05 23.06 -28.34
CA GLY A 491 -28.50 22.54 -29.60
C GLY A 491 -28.18 21.04 -29.61
N ALA A 492 -28.57 20.28 -28.58
CA ALA A 492 -28.30 18.83 -28.52
C ALA A 492 -29.07 18.07 -29.62
N ASN A 493 -28.51 16.94 -30.05
CA ASN A 493 -29.06 16.10 -31.09
C ASN A 493 -29.61 14.78 -30.52
N PHE A 494 -30.92 14.65 -30.53
CA PHE A 494 -31.70 13.46 -30.18
C PHE A 494 -32.43 12.89 -31.40
N SER A 495 -31.95 13.16 -32.62
CA SER A 495 -32.65 12.67 -33.82
C SER A 495 -32.72 11.14 -33.83
N ALA A 496 -33.90 10.60 -34.11
CA ALA A 496 -34.19 9.16 -34.20
C ALA A 496 -33.83 8.33 -32.96
N VAL A 497 -33.79 8.93 -31.76
CA VAL A 497 -33.55 8.18 -30.51
C VAL A 497 -34.79 7.38 -30.06
N SER A 498 -34.55 6.31 -29.31
CA SER A 498 -35.60 5.64 -28.54
C SER A 498 -35.58 6.15 -27.12
N GLY A 499 -36.57 6.96 -26.73
CA GLY A 499 -36.65 7.61 -25.42
C GLY A 499 -38.06 7.55 -24.82
N LYS A 500 -38.69 6.37 -24.86
CA LYS A 500 -39.99 6.17 -24.20
C LYS A 500 -39.86 6.54 -22.71
N GLN A 501 -40.81 7.31 -22.20
CA GLN A 501 -40.85 7.76 -20.79
C GLN A 501 -39.62 8.57 -20.35
N ALA A 502 -38.85 9.12 -21.28
CA ALA A 502 -37.75 10.03 -20.95
C ALA A 502 -38.29 11.30 -20.27
N ASN A 503 -37.61 11.73 -19.21
CA ASN A 503 -37.94 12.92 -18.44
C ASN A 503 -37.05 14.09 -18.86
N PHE A 504 -37.62 15.13 -19.44
CA PHE A 504 -37.01 16.41 -19.80
C PHE A 504 -37.58 17.57 -18.98
N ALA A 505 -38.23 17.31 -17.85
CA ALA A 505 -38.94 18.34 -17.09
C ALA A 505 -37.99 19.47 -16.67
N GLY A 506 -38.34 20.71 -17.01
CA GLY A 506 -37.53 21.89 -16.72
C GLY A 506 -36.21 21.99 -17.49
N ALA A 507 -35.90 21.07 -18.41
CA ALA A 507 -34.67 21.11 -19.19
C ALA A 507 -34.66 22.25 -20.22
N ASN A 508 -33.46 22.68 -20.62
CA ASN A 508 -33.26 23.67 -21.66
C ASN A 508 -32.86 23.01 -22.99
N LEU A 509 -33.83 22.83 -23.87
CA LEU A 509 -33.73 22.20 -25.19
C LEU A 509 -33.75 23.23 -26.34
N THR A 510 -33.43 24.48 -26.05
CA THR A 510 -33.39 25.55 -27.08
C THR A 510 -32.52 25.12 -28.26
N ASP A 511 -33.02 25.28 -29.49
CA ASP A 511 -32.35 24.87 -30.74
C ASP A 511 -31.98 23.36 -30.84
N ALA A 512 -32.46 22.51 -29.93
CA ALA A 512 -32.23 21.06 -29.98
C ALA A 512 -32.97 20.38 -31.13
N ARG A 513 -32.48 19.21 -31.56
CA ARG A 513 -33.06 18.40 -32.63
C ARG A 513 -33.57 17.09 -32.07
N LEU A 514 -34.87 16.86 -32.11
CA LEU A 514 -35.57 15.64 -31.71
C LEU A 514 -36.38 15.06 -32.87
N ARG A 515 -35.96 15.34 -34.10
CA ARG A 515 -36.65 14.89 -35.30
C ARG A 515 -36.71 13.36 -35.34
N GLU A 516 -37.87 12.82 -35.70
CA GLU A 516 -38.10 11.37 -35.82
C GLU A 516 -37.85 10.58 -34.52
N ALA A 517 -37.76 11.25 -33.37
CA ALA A 517 -37.52 10.60 -32.08
C ALA A 517 -38.76 9.85 -31.58
N HIS A 518 -38.55 8.71 -30.91
CA HIS A 518 -39.61 7.91 -30.29
C HIS A 518 -39.70 8.25 -28.79
N LEU A 519 -40.58 9.18 -28.44
CA LEU A 519 -40.65 9.85 -27.13
C LEU A 519 -42.04 9.70 -26.51
N ARG A 520 -42.64 8.51 -26.64
CA ARG A 520 -43.95 8.22 -26.05
C ARG A 520 -43.91 8.39 -24.54
N SER A 521 -44.91 9.07 -24.00
CA SER A 521 -45.05 9.36 -22.57
C SER A 521 -43.86 10.12 -21.98
N ALA A 522 -43.06 10.81 -22.80
CA ALA A 522 -41.97 11.65 -22.32
C ALA A 522 -42.50 12.92 -21.65
N ASP A 523 -41.77 13.42 -20.64
CA ASP A 523 -42.16 14.60 -19.88
C ASP A 523 -41.31 15.83 -20.24
N PHE A 524 -41.92 16.82 -20.87
CA PHE A 524 -41.34 18.13 -21.18
C PHE A 524 -41.94 19.26 -20.32
N SER A 525 -42.56 18.93 -19.18
CA SER A 525 -43.19 19.92 -18.33
C SER A 525 -42.21 21.00 -17.91
N LYS A 526 -42.57 22.28 -18.10
CA LYS A 526 -41.73 23.46 -17.82
C LYS A 526 -40.42 23.52 -18.62
N ALA A 527 -40.22 22.66 -19.62
CA ALA A 527 -39.02 22.68 -20.45
C ALA A 527 -38.99 23.91 -21.38
N LYS A 528 -37.78 24.38 -21.71
CA LYS A 528 -37.56 25.40 -22.75
C LYS A 528 -37.30 24.70 -24.07
N LEU A 529 -38.19 24.88 -25.03
CA LEU A 529 -38.21 24.24 -26.35
C LEU A 529 -38.16 25.30 -27.47
N GLU A 530 -37.54 26.46 -27.22
CA GLU A 530 -37.50 27.53 -28.20
C GLU A 530 -36.74 27.09 -29.46
N ARG A 531 -37.37 27.21 -30.63
CA ARG A 531 -36.82 26.80 -31.94
C ARG A 531 -36.37 25.33 -32.00
N THR A 532 -36.83 24.50 -31.08
CA THR A 532 -36.56 23.06 -31.08
C THR A 532 -37.25 22.38 -32.25
N ASP A 533 -36.53 21.49 -32.96
CA ASP A 533 -37.11 20.69 -34.04
C ASP A 533 -37.54 19.32 -33.51
N LEU A 534 -38.83 19.14 -33.26
CA LEU A 534 -39.46 17.87 -32.90
C LEU A 534 -40.12 17.20 -34.11
N SER A 535 -39.93 17.69 -35.34
CA SER A 535 -40.71 17.24 -36.50
C SER A 535 -40.69 15.71 -36.67
N GLN A 536 -41.84 15.14 -37.02
CA GLN A 536 -42.03 13.69 -37.21
C GLN A 536 -41.75 12.81 -35.98
N ALA A 537 -41.62 13.39 -34.79
CA ALA A 537 -41.49 12.61 -33.55
C ALA A 537 -42.79 11.88 -33.17
N ASP A 538 -42.64 10.73 -32.51
CA ASP A 538 -43.72 10.02 -31.84
C ASP A 538 -43.78 10.46 -30.37
N LEU A 539 -44.73 11.35 -30.06
CA LEU A 539 -44.95 12.00 -28.78
C LEU A 539 -46.32 11.61 -28.18
N TRP A 540 -46.79 10.40 -28.48
CA TRP A 540 -48.02 9.84 -27.92
C TRP A 540 -48.00 9.91 -26.37
N GLN A 541 -49.03 10.49 -25.76
CA GLN A 541 -49.15 10.74 -24.32
C GLN A 541 -48.01 11.58 -23.70
N ALA A 542 -47.26 12.35 -24.47
CA ALA A 542 -46.20 13.20 -23.93
C ALA A 542 -46.77 14.40 -23.14
N HIS A 543 -46.04 14.86 -22.12
CA HIS A 543 -46.43 16.00 -21.29
C HIS A 543 -45.63 17.25 -21.67
N PHE A 544 -46.30 18.38 -21.83
CA PHE A 544 -45.74 19.70 -22.16
C PHE A 544 -46.29 20.78 -21.23
N ARG A 545 -46.75 20.40 -20.03
CA ARG A 545 -47.41 21.32 -19.11
C ARG A 545 -46.49 22.49 -18.77
N GLN A 546 -46.94 23.72 -18.99
CA GLN A 546 -46.16 24.94 -18.77
C GLN A 546 -44.83 25.02 -19.56
N ALA A 547 -44.64 24.22 -20.61
CA ALA A 547 -43.46 24.28 -21.46
C ALA A 547 -43.43 25.57 -22.30
N VAL A 548 -42.23 26.04 -22.65
CA VAL A 548 -42.01 27.22 -23.49
C VAL A 548 -41.48 26.78 -24.85
N ALA A 549 -42.37 26.60 -25.82
CA ALA A 549 -42.09 26.05 -27.14
C ALA A 549 -42.23 27.11 -28.26
N LEU A 550 -41.67 28.30 -28.01
CA LEU A 550 -41.72 29.42 -28.96
C LEU A 550 -41.05 29.05 -30.27
N LYS A 551 -41.78 29.16 -31.39
CA LYS A 551 -41.28 28.83 -32.74
C LYS A 551 -40.73 27.40 -32.86
N ALA A 552 -41.10 26.49 -31.96
CA ALA A 552 -40.76 25.08 -32.07
C ALA A 552 -41.47 24.43 -33.27
N SER A 553 -40.86 23.38 -33.83
CA SER A 553 -41.47 22.61 -34.92
C SER A 553 -41.97 21.26 -34.41
N PHE A 554 -43.28 21.09 -34.37
CA PHE A 554 -43.98 19.83 -34.15
C PHE A 554 -44.54 19.26 -35.46
N ALA A 555 -44.06 19.72 -36.62
CA ALA A 555 -44.64 19.36 -37.90
C ALA A 555 -44.67 17.83 -38.09
N ARG A 556 -45.85 17.30 -38.44
CA ARG A 556 -46.08 15.86 -38.69
C ARG A 556 -45.84 14.95 -37.46
N CYS A 557 -45.87 15.48 -36.24
CA CYS A 557 -45.75 14.64 -35.04
C CYS A 557 -47.02 13.81 -34.76
N ARG A 558 -46.83 12.69 -34.08
CA ARG A 558 -47.92 11.99 -33.36
C ARG A 558 -47.97 12.51 -31.94
N LEU A 559 -49.13 12.99 -31.52
CA LEU A 559 -49.39 13.72 -30.28
C LEU A 559 -50.71 13.25 -29.65
N ASP A 560 -51.19 12.05 -29.97
CA ASP A 560 -52.44 11.56 -29.40
C ASP A 560 -52.35 11.58 -27.87
N GLN A 561 -53.37 12.14 -27.21
CA GLN A 561 -53.47 12.31 -25.76
C GLN A 561 -52.33 13.14 -25.10
N ALA A 562 -51.56 13.90 -25.89
CA ALA A 562 -50.52 14.77 -25.36
C ALA A 562 -51.09 15.94 -24.54
N GLN A 563 -50.34 16.42 -23.54
CA GLN A 563 -50.78 17.41 -22.55
C GLN A 563 -50.02 18.74 -22.70
N PHE A 564 -50.60 19.74 -23.34
CA PHE A 564 -50.05 21.09 -23.53
C PHE A 564 -50.63 22.13 -22.56
N VAL A 565 -51.16 21.70 -21.42
CA VAL A 565 -51.82 22.59 -20.46
C VAL A 565 -50.89 23.74 -20.04
N GLN A 566 -51.32 24.98 -20.23
CA GLN A 566 -50.55 26.21 -19.97
C GLN A 566 -49.22 26.35 -20.74
N ALA A 567 -49.03 25.61 -21.83
CA ALA A 567 -47.82 25.73 -22.68
C ALA A 567 -47.81 27.03 -23.50
N ASP A 568 -46.62 27.57 -23.77
CA ASP A 568 -46.41 28.71 -24.66
C ASP A 568 -45.93 28.21 -26.03
N LEU A 569 -46.84 28.19 -27.00
CA LEU A 569 -46.63 27.67 -28.36
C LEU A 569 -46.64 28.79 -29.40
N ARG A 570 -46.39 30.05 -29.00
CA ARG A 570 -46.47 31.17 -29.93
C ARG A 570 -45.50 31.01 -31.09
N GLY A 571 -46.05 31.10 -32.31
CA GLY A 571 -45.32 30.92 -33.56
C GLY A 571 -44.84 29.49 -33.83
N ALA A 572 -45.24 28.49 -33.03
CA ALA A 572 -44.88 27.10 -33.25
C ALA A 572 -45.52 26.53 -34.52
N ASN A 573 -44.81 25.61 -35.17
CA ASN A 573 -45.31 24.89 -36.34
C ASN A 573 -45.90 23.55 -35.91
N LEU A 574 -47.22 23.46 -35.85
CA LEU A 574 -48.01 22.24 -35.57
C LEU A 574 -48.72 21.73 -36.84
N SER A 575 -48.16 21.99 -38.03
CA SER A 575 -48.77 21.55 -39.28
C SER A 575 -48.75 20.03 -39.40
N HIS A 576 -49.84 19.46 -39.92
CA HIS A 576 -49.99 18.03 -40.18
C HIS A 576 -49.85 17.09 -38.96
N ILE A 577 -49.99 17.61 -37.73
CA ILE A 577 -49.95 16.76 -36.53
C ILE A 577 -51.13 15.80 -36.45
N GLN A 578 -50.94 14.66 -35.79
CA GLN A 578 -52.00 13.77 -35.33
C GLN A 578 -52.11 13.91 -33.81
N ALA A 579 -53.08 14.67 -33.31
CA ALA A 579 -53.30 14.94 -31.89
C ALA A 579 -54.73 14.62 -31.38
N PRO A 580 -55.33 13.45 -31.69
CA PRO A 580 -56.60 13.08 -31.07
C PRO A 580 -56.53 13.07 -29.54
N GLY A 581 -57.52 13.69 -28.90
CA GLY A 581 -57.60 13.74 -27.43
C GLY A 581 -56.50 14.55 -26.74
N ALA A 582 -55.70 15.34 -27.47
CA ALA A 582 -54.69 16.21 -26.87
C ALA A 582 -55.34 17.39 -26.13
N ASP A 583 -54.76 17.79 -25.00
CA ASP A 583 -55.26 18.88 -24.15
C ASP A 583 -54.36 20.12 -24.27
N PHE A 584 -54.87 21.21 -24.83
CA PHE A 584 -54.22 22.52 -24.92
C PHE A 584 -54.81 23.55 -23.97
N SER A 585 -55.47 23.13 -22.88
CA SER A 585 -56.13 24.05 -21.96
C SER A 585 -55.17 25.13 -21.45
N HIS A 586 -55.57 26.40 -21.54
CA HIS A 586 -54.77 27.57 -21.18
C HIS A 586 -53.47 27.79 -21.99
N ALA A 587 -53.28 27.08 -23.11
CA ALA A 587 -52.10 27.25 -23.95
C ALA A 587 -52.13 28.59 -24.72
N LYS A 588 -50.95 29.14 -24.99
CA LYS A 588 -50.78 30.31 -25.84
C LYS A 588 -50.43 29.88 -27.26
N LEU A 589 -51.36 30.04 -28.19
CA LEU A 589 -51.22 29.57 -29.57
C LEU A 589 -51.03 30.73 -30.56
N ASP A 590 -50.87 31.97 -30.11
CA ASP A 590 -50.82 33.13 -31.01
C ASP A 590 -49.77 32.93 -32.11
N THR A 591 -50.16 33.14 -33.37
CA THR A 591 -49.36 32.93 -34.59
C THR A 591 -48.90 31.50 -34.88
N ALA A 592 -49.35 30.50 -34.11
CA ALA A 592 -49.05 29.10 -34.37
C ALA A 592 -49.69 28.60 -35.68
N ASP A 593 -49.11 27.55 -36.27
CA ASP A 593 -49.57 26.94 -37.51
C ASP A 593 -50.14 25.54 -37.26
N PHE A 594 -51.47 25.40 -37.29
CA PHE A 594 -52.20 24.14 -37.20
C PHE A 594 -52.73 23.67 -38.57
N THR A 595 -52.10 24.09 -39.67
CA THR A 595 -52.54 23.69 -41.02
C THR A 595 -52.57 22.16 -41.15
N SER A 596 -53.71 21.60 -41.56
CA SER A 596 -53.93 20.15 -41.67
C SER A 596 -53.73 19.35 -40.38
N ALA A 597 -53.80 19.99 -39.20
CA ALA A 597 -53.73 19.30 -37.92
C ALA A 597 -55.00 18.49 -37.65
N ASN A 598 -54.86 17.28 -37.08
CA ASN A 598 -55.98 16.50 -36.59
C ASN A 598 -56.07 16.59 -35.05
N LEU A 599 -57.12 17.25 -34.54
CA LEU A 599 -57.35 17.48 -33.11
C LEU A 599 -58.64 16.80 -32.62
N LYS A 600 -59.12 15.75 -33.29
CA LYS A 600 -60.40 15.11 -32.95
C LYS A 600 -60.49 14.77 -31.45
N GLY A 601 -61.56 15.21 -30.78
CA GLY A 601 -61.78 14.93 -29.35
C GLY A 601 -60.80 15.65 -28.41
N GLY A 602 -60.00 16.60 -28.91
CA GLY A 602 -59.05 17.37 -28.11
C GLY A 602 -59.72 18.50 -27.32
N ARG A 603 -58.96 19.17 -26.47
CA ARG A 603 -59.45 20.25 -25.59
C ARG A 603 -58.70 21.55 -25.84
N LEU A 604 -59.44 22.63 -26.07
CA LEU A 604 -58.96 23.98 -26.36
C LEU A 604 -59.60 25.01 -25.39
N HIS A 605 -59.68 24.67 -24.10
CA HIS A 605 -60.26 25.53 -23.06
C HIS A 605 -59.34 26.71 -22.74
N ARG A 606 -59.84 27.95 -22.75
CA ARG A 606 -59.09 29.18 -22.39
C ARG A 606 -57.75 29.40 -23.12
N ILE A 607 -57.65 29.02 -24.40
CA ILE A 607 -56.47 29.31 -25.22
C ILE A 607 -56.39 30.78 -25.66
N THR A 608 -55.18 31.27 -25.97
CA THR A 608 -55.00 32.44 -26.84
C THR A 608 -54.68 31.96 -28.26
N GLU A 609 -55.29 32.56 -29.27
CA GLU A 609 -55.13 32.08 -30.66
C GLU A 609 -55.05 33.20 -31.71
N ALA A 610 -54.59 34.40 -31.33
CA ALA A 610 -54.51 35.53 -32.26
C ALA A 610 -53.53 35.22 -33.41
N GLY A 611 -54.02 35.30 -34.66
CA GLY A 611 -53.21 35.01 -35.85
C GLY A 611 -52.86 33.53 -36.06
N THR A 612 -53.49 32.61 -35.31
CA THR A 612 -53.30 31.16 -35.48
C THR A 612 -53.86 30.69 -36.83
N ARG A 613 -53.12 29.83 -37.53
CA ARG A 613 -53.55 29.27 -38.81
C ARG A 613 -54.22 27.91 -38.60
N TRP A 614 -55.50 27.81 -38.95
CA TRP A 614 -56.32 26.60 -38.78
C TRP A 614 -56.71 25.93 -40.11
N ALA A 615 -56.03 26.27 -41.21
CA ALA A 615 -56.42 25.82 -42.56
C ALA A 615 -56.47 24.29 -42.64
N GLN A 616 -57.62 23.71 -43.01
CA GLN A 616 -57.82 22.25 -43.12
C GLN A 616 -57.63 21.47 -41.81
N ALA A 617 -57.67 22.12 -40.65
CA ALA A 617 -57.62 21.42 -39.37
C ALA A 617 -58.93 20.63 -39.09
N VAL A 618 -58.79 19.42 -38.55
CA VAL A 618 -59.93 18.59 -38.11
C VAL A 618 -60.20 18.89 -36.64
N LEU A 619 -61.35 19.52 -36.38
CA LEU A 619 -61.78 19.98 -35.04
C LEU A 619 -63.04 19.27 -34.54
N THR A 620 -63.35 18.08 -35.08
CA THR A 620 -64.51 17.29 -34.67
C THR A 620 -64.41 16.90 -33.19
N ASP A 621 -65.50 17.04 -32.44
CA ASP A 621 -65.58 16.71 -31.01
C ASP A 621 -64.58 17.49 -30.12
N VAL A 622 -64.05 18.63 -30.59
CA VAL A 622 -63.13 19.45 -29.79
C VAL A 622 -63.87 20.22 -28.71
N GLU A 623 -63.47 20.05 -27.45
CA GLU A 623 -63.97 20.80 -26.31
C GLU A 623 -63.40 22.23 -26.30
N ARG A 624 -64.25 23.22 -26.55
CA ARG A 624 -63.92 24.65 -26.42
C ARG A 624 -64.22 25.14 -25.00
N THR A 625 -63.87 26.40 -24.71
CA THR A 625 -64.06 27.01 -23.38
C THR A 625 -65.49 26.87 -22.88
N ASP A 626 -65.65 26.16 -21.76
CA ASP A 626 -66.92 26.07 -21.03
C ASP A 626 -67.06 27.29 -20.11
N SER A 627 -68.17 28.03 -20.23
CA SER A 627 -68.42 29.27 -19.48
C SER A 627 -68.59 29.05 -17.97
N SER A 628 -69.17 27.93 -17.56
CA SER A 628 -69.39 27.58 -16.16
C SER A 628 -68.08 27.16 -15.49
N LEU A 629 -67.29 26.33 -16.19
CA LEU A 629 -65.94 25.98 -15.75
C LEU A 629 -65.05 27.23 -15.70
N ALA A 630 -65.12 28.08 -16.72
CA ALA A 630 -64.39 29.34 -16.74
C ALA A 630 -64.79 30.25 -15.56
N ALA A 631 -66.09 30.45 -15.29
CA ALA A 631 -66.53 31.25 -14.16
C ALA A 631 -66.05 30.70 -12.81
N ALA A 632 -66.00 29.38 -12.66
CA ALA A 632 -65.44 28.73 -11.47
C ALA A 632 -63.93 28.96 -11.32
N GLU A 633 -63.17 28.95 -12.41
CA GLU A 633 -61.72 29.22 -12.40
C GLU A 633 -61.38 30.69 -12.09
N ASP A 634 -62.22 31.64 -12.50
CA ASP A 634 -62.02 33.08 -12.20
C ASP A 634 -62.44 33.44 -10.77
N PHE A 635 -63.13 32.55 -10.06
CA PHE A 635 -63.61 32.80 -8.71
C PHE A 635 -62.44 32.97 -7.73
N LYS A 636 -62.22 34.21 -7.29
CA LYS A 636 -61.35 34.52 -6.15
C LYS A 636 -62.24 34.64 -4.91
N PRO A 637 -62.15 33.73 -3.91
CA PRO A 637 -62.88 33.92 -2.66
C PRO A 637 -62.43 35.25 -2.04
N GLY A 638 -63.39 36.11 -1.71
CA GLY A 638 -63.11 37.42 -1.12
C GLY A 638 -62.25 37.26 0.14
N GLY A 639 -61.11 37.96 0.18
CA GLY A 639 -60.19 37.91 1.31
C GLY A 639 -60.92 38.27 2.60
N SER A 640 -60.93 37.36 3.57
CA SER A 640 -61.25 37.68 4.95
C SER A 640 -60.10 38.54 5.48
N GLY A 641 -60.40 39.83 5.69
CA GLY A 641 -59.52 40.78 6.37
C GLY A 641 -59.38 40.53 7.86
#